data_AF-A0A7U3UQ67-F1
#
_entry.id   AF-A0A7U3UQ67-F1
#
_cell.length_a   1.000
_cell.length_b   1.000
_cell.length_c   1.000
_cell.angle_alpha   90.00
_cell.angle_beta   90.00
_cell.angle_gamma   90.00
#
_symmetry.space_group_name_H-M   'P 1'
#
loop_
_entity.id
_entity.type
_entity.pdbx_description
1 polymer ?
#
loop_
_entity_poly.entity_id
_entity_poly.type
_entity_poly.pdbx_seq_one_letter_code
_entity_poly.pdbx_strand_id
1 'polypeptide(L)'
;MSGCCGQGPVILSGAGAVPRVDVETVLLCDVLPDGTIAGQALVEPVYDTSTGERIGTRTVDPVTGDTYTPSGTLTACGASDGCNATTSVLVLCDTATDGTATQFVRATTYDCEGTLIATLDRTLDGAAYAPAGTVGVCPASPDCESPTTPTATVGLCLADGTPIAVTVVRDCTGAVTSEGWINLTSGAYSAGAPPAGTTSCGSSQSVQVSGTFCDVDDAGDVVGLVLIEYSYADDGTIDAVRLVDAVTGDTYTPTGTVTTCPAGVEQPERDLVQLCDTATDGTSTPFVRDYGRDENGAIVGHSDYGLDGTPYTPAGTVGVCQPPDPEPCRSSTTLPLCDSAPLDVGALVVATATDPTPYFQTGDGVTKRIVLVDPQPLFDGGTIVVAGPAGGEPTPEPVHRYAAALLTLPADACPPCGDWPDTLTLTVAATATNDGPAAGNAVCGRYTLFNGATVLGENEIRDTPVGGFSNFSVTADVSYADLVAGTIALKMDLETRHMGQKSWTVSDFTITLDAVQAGCGTSFLRTIRRDCVTGDLVDVLDTDYEGQPYTPVGEVASCTAHSTCGSSSGGGGNTSDCEQCSPLVLCDAVPGAAPVPFLRTICLNCIGGVVGVMDTELDGVTAYEVAGTVVDCAAAGDCPSSYSTECWEVVTAKASYDNTQGSPCGSVTPNMDQCAGTWRLNSWIVDGVELVTGTPPTFVATGCGGAADQLHGAWAATLATLDPDAGWAAAYNGQCLFFIQAATANPDVVYGQMLLERTAGGTPTAYTLGSAQTRQSTTYTKRFTQECDGSTTVTWLDADGEEVDEPEGELRSCGGTDPTDPTDPDGQAVDTGVRAVTGTAAQDLVAEFTGVQSVSLTVLAGAVAVTMTDGAAVEIPAGVAMTWSVSKPTDTALSAASFAGADASAEYLLNWTRR
;
A
#
# COMPACT_ATOMS: atom_id res chain seq x y z
N MET A 1 -11.09 -73.27 -18.28
CA MET A 1 -10.35 -72.87 -19.50
C MET A 1 -11.10 -71.66 -20.06
N SER A 2 -10.73 -70.43 -19.70
CA SER A 2 -9.69 -69.54 -20.32
C SER A 2 -10.12 -69.07 -21.71
N GLY A 3 -10.13 -67.79 -22.12
CA GLY A 3 -9.61 -66.53 -21.57
C GLY A 3 -10.34 -65.33 -22.22
N CYS A 4 -10.33 -64.12 -21.64
CA CYS A 4 -9.33 -63.04 -21.82
C CYS A 4 -9.90 -61.86 -22.64
N CYS A 5 -10.48 -60.86 -21.96
CA CYS A 5 -10.46 -59.45 -22.35
C CYS A 5 -10.33 -58.64 -21.06
N GLY A 6 -9.19 -57.95 -20.89
CA GLY A 6 -8.88 -57.13 -19.73
C GLY A 6 -9.72 -55.86 -19.69
N GLN A 7 -10.23 -55.53 -18.50
CA GLN A 7 -10.75 -54.21 -18.20
C GLN A 7 -9.58 -53.24 -18.06
N GLY A 8 -9.62 -52.14 -18.81
CA GLY A 8 -8.74 -51.01 -18.61
C GLY A 8 -8.99 -50.34 -17.24
N PRO A 9 -8.03 -49.55 -16.73
CA PRO A 9 -8.16 -48.88 -15.45
C PRO A 9 -9.30 -47.86 -15.52
N VAL A 10 -10.28 -48.03 -14.64
CA VAL A 10 -11.25 -46.99 -14.32
C VAL A 10 -10.48 -45.91 -13.56
N ILE A 11 -10.27 -44.75 -14.19
CA ILE A 11 -9.87 -43.54 -13.48
C ILE A 11 -11.06 -43.16 -12.61
N LEU A 12 -10.95 -43.44 -11.32
CA LEU A 12 -11.83 -42.84 -10.32
C LEU A 12 -11.52 -41.34 -10.32
N SER A 13 -12.45 -40.53 -10.83
CA SER A 13 -12.48 -39.10 -10.57
C SER A 13 -12.42 -38.92 -9.05
N GLY A 14 -11.32 -38.37 -8.55
CA GLY A 14 -11.13 -38.07 -7.14
C GLY A 14 -12.27 -37.21 -6.61
N ALA A 15 -12.58 -37.39 -5.32
CA ALA A 15 -13.50 -36.52 -4.61
C ALA A 15 -13.11 -35.05 -4.90
N GLY A 16 -14.07 -34.24 -5.36
CA GLY A 16 -13.84 -32.84 -5.64
C GLY A 16 -13.20 -32.16 -4.43
N ALA A 17 -12.13 -31.39 -4.68
CA ALA A 17 -11.50 -30.60 -3.64
C ALA A 17 -12.57 -29.76 -2.94
N VAL A 18 -12.61 -29.84 -1.61
CA VAL A 18 -13.50 -28.99 -0.82
C VAL A 18 -13.11 -27.54 -1.11
N PRO A 19 -14.06 -26.66 -1.48
CA PRO A 19 -13.77 -25.26 -1.73
C PRO A 19 -13.09 -24.66 -0.51
N ARG A 20 -11.93 -24.04 -0.73
CA ARG A 20 -11.26 -23.26 0.30
C ARG A 20 -12.05 -21.95 0.45
N VAL A 21 -12.41 -21.59 1.68
CA VAL A 21 -13.18 -20.38 1.98
C VAL A 21 -12.33 -19.40 2.75
N ASP A 22 -12.50 -18.11 2.44
CA ASP A 22 -11.94 -17.00 3.21
C ASP A 22 -13.06 -16.29 3.98
N VAL A 23 -12.74 -15.80 5.18
CA VAL A 23 -13.71 -15.22 6.10
C VAL A 23 -13.19 -13.90 6.66
N GLU A 24 -13.83 -12.80 6.27
CA GLU A 24 -13.67 -11.51 6.96
C GLU A 24 -14.63 -11.45 8.14
N THR A 25 -14.33 -10.71 9.21
CA THR A 25 -15.21 -10.61 10.37
C THR A 25 -15.39 -9.17 10.83
N VAL A 26 -16.64 -8.76 11.06
CA VAL A 26 -16.99 -7.43 11.60
C VAL A 26 -17.82 -7.59 12.87
N LEU A 27 -17.38 -7.01 13.98
CA LEU A 27 -18.14 -6.99 15.23
C LEU A 27 -19.20 -5.88 15.19
N LEU A 28 -20.47 -6.25 15.34
CA LEU A 28 -21.62 -5.36 15.37
C LEU A 28 -22.39 -5.54 16.68
N CYS A 29 -23.11 -4.49 17.08
CA CYS A 29 -23.98 -4.49 18.25
C CYS A 29 -25.43 -4.59 17.80
N ASP A 30 -26.18 -5.47 18.45
CA ASP A 30 -27.61 -5.65 18.23
C ASP A 30 -28.40 -4.64 19.04
N VAL A 31 -28.75 -3.51 18.41
CA VAL A 31 -29.37 -2.37 19.10
C VAL A 31 -30.89 -2.44 18.99
N LEU A 32 -31.56 -2.55 20.14
CA LEU A 32 -33.03 -2.55 20.23
C LEU A 32 -33.60 -1.16 19.90
N PRO A 33 -34.91 -1.08 19.56
CA PRO A 33 -35.55 0.21 19.22
C PRO A 33 -35.49 1.30 20.30
N ASP A 34 -35.21 0.93 21.56
CA ASP A 34 -35.05 1.87 22.68
C ASP A 34 -33.60 2.35 22.88
N GLY A 35 -32.68 1.91 22.00
CA GLY A 35 -31.25 2.25 22.05
C GLY A 35 -30.42 1.35 22.96
N THR A 36 -31.02 0.37 23.64
CA THR A 36 -30.28 -0.59 24.46
C THR A 36 -29.65 -1.69 23.59
N ILE A 37 -28.48 -2.19 24.01
CA ILE A 37 -27.78 -3.27 23.31
C ILE A 37 -28.31 -4.63 23.83
N ALA A 38 -28.95 -5.42 22.95
CA ALA A 38 -29.42 -6.77 23.25
C ALA A 38 -28.29 -7.81 23.24
N GLY A 39 -27.24 -7.57 22.46
CA GLY A 39 -26.05 -8.40 22.40
C GLY A 39 -25.05 -7.91 21.36
N GLN A 40 -24.00 -8.69 21.15
CA GLN A 40 -23.00 -8.48 20.12
C GLN A 40 -23.09 -9.61 19.10
N ALA A 41 -22.76 -9.30 17.85
CA ALA A 41 -22.81 -10.22 16.73
C ALA A 41 -21.55 -10.06 15.89
N LEU A 42 -20.90 -11.16 15.55
CA LEU A 42 -19.84 -11.18 14.55
C LEU A 42 -20.49 -11.48 13.20
N VAL A 43 -20.41 -10.53 12.26
CA VAL A 43 -20.87 -10.71 10.89
C VAL A 43 -19.69 -11.14 10.04
N GLU A 44 -19.84 -12.29 9.39
CA GLU A 44 -18.77 -12.95 8.66
C GLU A 44 -19.16 -13.10 7.18
N PRO A 45 -18.70 -12.21 6.30
CA PRO A 45 -18.67 -12.47 4.87
C PRO A 45 -17.82 -13.71 4.58
N VAL A 46 -18.37 -14.64 3.81
CA VAL A 46 -17.66 -15.85 3.36
C VAL A 46 -17.39 -15.71 1.88
N TYR A 47 -16.12 -15.84 1.49
CA TYR A 47 -15.65 -15.76 0.11
C TYR A 47 -15.16 -17.12 -0.38
N ASP A 48 -15.37 -17.40 -1.67
CA ASP A 48 -14.71 -18.50 -2.36
C ASP A 48 -13.28 -18.07 -2.70
N THR A 49 -12.27 -18.75 -2.15
CA THR A 49 -10.86 -18.37 -2.38
C THR A 49 -10.37 -18.57 -3.81
N SER A 50 -11.09 -19.37 -4.62
CA SER A 50 -10.71 -19.63 -6.01
C SER A 50 -11.22 -18.56 -6.97
N THR A 51 -12.35 -17.93 -6.64
CA THR A 51 -12.96 -16.88 -7.48
C THR A 51 -12.89 -15.50 -6.87
N GLY A 52 -12.65 -15.39 -5.56
CA GLY A 52 -12.79 -14.15 -4.78
C GLY A 52 -14.25 -13.72 -4.57
N GLU A 53 -15.23 -14.47 -5.07
CA GLU A 53 -16.64 -14.09 -4.96
C GLU A 53 -17.17 -14.34 -3.55
N ARG A 54 -17.99 -13.41 -3.06
CA ARG A 54 -18.71 -13.59 -1.80
C ARG A 54 -19.82 -14.62 -1.97
N ILE A 55 -19.65 -15.79 -1.36
CA ILE A 55 -20.61 -16.90 -1.44
C ILE A 55 -21.63 -16.89 -0.30
N GLY A 56 -21.40 -16.10 0.75
CA GLY A 56 -22.32 -16.08 1.88
C GLY A 56 -22.05 -15.00 2.91
N THR A 57 -22.93 -14.95 3.90
CA THR A 57 -22.74 -14.19 5.13
C THR A 57 -23.38 -14.96 6.26
N ARG A 58 -22.67 -15.12 7.37
CA ARG A 58 -23.26 -15.64 8.60
C ARG A 58 -23.09 -14.63 9.72
N THR A 59 -24.09 -14.60 10.60
CA THR A 59 -24.08 -13.79 11.82
C THR A 59 -23.97 -14.76 12.99
N VAL A 60 -22.93 -14.62 13.80
CA VAL A 60 -22.63 -15.54 14.91
C VAL A 60 -22.40 -14.80 16.22
N ASP A 61 -22.61 -15.50 17.32
CA ASP A 61 -22.28 -14.98 18.65
C ASP A 61 -20.75 -14.92 18.76
N PRO A 62 -20.14 -13.78 19.10
CA PRO A 62 -18.69 -13.63 19.13
C PRO A 62 -18.02 -14.48 20.23
N VAL A 63 -18.77 -14.94 21.24
CA VAL A 63 -18.26 -15.75 22.34
C VAL A 63 -18.41 -17.24 22.03
N THR A 64 -19.58 -17.67 21.55
CA THR A 64 -19.84 -19.11 21.36
C THR A 64 -19.62 -19.58 19.93
N GLY A 65 -19.63 -18.67 18.96
CA GLY A 65 -19.63 -19.00 17.53
C GLY A 65 -20.94 -19.60 17.03
N ASP A 66 -21.99 -19.69 17.86
CA ASP A 66 -23.31 -20.17 17.45
C ASP A 66 -23.99 -19.14 16.53
N THR A 67 -24.97 -19.58 15.72
CA THR A 67 -25.76 -18.64 14.91
C THR A 67 -26.46 -17.61 15.80
N TYR A 68 -26.22 -16.33 15.53
CA TYR A 68 -26.83 -15.21 16.25
C TYR A 68 -27.97 -14.62 15.42
N THR A 69 -29.15 -14.54 16.02
CA THR A 69 -30.32 -13.90 15.42
C THR A 69 -30.53 -12.54 16.07
N PRO A 70 -30.29 -11.42 15.35
CA PRO A 70 -30.49 -10.08 15.91
C PRO A 70 -31.93 -9.87 16.36
N SER A 71 -32.10 -9.37 17.58
CA SER A 71 -33.38 -8.91 18.16
C SER A 71 -33.69 -7.45 17.81
N GLY A 72 -32.68 -6.68 17.39
CA GLY A 72 -32.72 -5.29 16.98
C GLY A 72 -32.00 -5.06 15.63
N THR A 73 -31.43 -3.86 15.46
CA THR A 73 -30.64 -3.51 14.28
C THR A 73 -29.17 -3.69 14.58
N LEU A 74 -28.46 -4.44 13.74
CA LEU A 74 -27.01 -4.52 13.82
C LEU A 74 -26.39 -3.20 13.38
N THR A 75 -25.74 -2.49 14.29
CA THR A 75 -24.94 -1.30 14.00
C THR A 75 -23.50 -1.55 14.39
N ALA A 76 -22.56 -0.73 13.89
CA ALA A 76 -21.23 -0.71 14.49
C ALA A 76 -21.38 -0.53 16.02
N CYS A 77 -20.59 -1.26 16.80
CA CYS A 77 -20.58 -1.12 18.25
C CYS A 77 -19.99 0.23 18.65
N GLY A 78 -20.75 1.30 18.47
CA GLY A 78 -20.39 2.63 18.91
C GLY A 78 -20.67 2.76 20.41
N ALA A 79 -19.61 2.92 21.20
CA ALA A 79 -19.77 3.55 22.50
C ALA A 79 -20.34 4.97 22.29
N SER A 80 -21.19 5.42 23.21
CA SER A 80 -21.51 6.85 23.37
C SER A 80 -20.26 7.74 23.55
N ASP A 81 -19.09 7.11 23.70
CA ASP A 81 -17.81 7.71 24.07
C ASP A 81 -16.73 7.51 22.97
N GLY A 82 -17.11 7.09 21.76
CA GLY A 82 -16.25 7.18 20.57
C GLY A 82 -15.16 6.10 20.39
N CYS A 83 -15.11 5.05 21.22
CA CYS A 83 -14.14 3.95 21.04
C CYS A 83 -14.81 2.64 20.59
N ASN A 84 -14.22 1.97 19.59
CA ASN A 84 -14.68 0.69 19.04
C ASN A 84 -13.77 -0.45 19.52
N ALA A 85 -14.36 -1.57 19.95
CA ALA A 85 -13.61 -2.80 20.24
C ALA A 85 -12.90 -3.30 18.97
N THR A 86 -11.68 -3.84 19.11
CA THR A 86 -10.85 -4.31 17.99
C THR A 86 -10.77 -5.82 18.00
N THR A 87 -10.97 -6.46 16.83
CA THR A 87 -10.82 -7.91 16.66
C THR A 87 -9.63 -8.21 15.76
N SER A 88 -8.70 -9.03 16.22
CA SER A 88 -7.57 -9.57 15.44
C SER A 88 -7.80 -11.04 15.10
N VAL A 89 -7.53 -11.43 13.85
CA VAL A 89 -7.66 -12.82 13.38
C VAL A 89 -6.28 -13.38 13.03
N LEU A 90 -5.93 -14.54 13.57
CA LEU A 90 -4.65 -15.22 13.36
C LEU A 90 -4.87 -16.70 13.01
N VAL A 91 -4.09 -17.22 12.06
CA VAL A 91 -3.99 -18.68 11.85
C VAL A 91 -2.94 -19.24 12.80
N LEU A 92 -3.33 -20.18 13.64
CA LEU A 92 -2.48 -20.80 14.66
C LEU A 92 -2.49 -22.32 14.50
N CYS A 93 -1.52 -22.99 15.11
CA CYS A 93 -1.47 -24.43 15.20
C CYS A 93 -1.69 -24.89 16.64
N ASP A 94 -2.56 -25.88 16.78
CA ASP A 94 -2.74 -26.63 18.00
C ASP A 94 -1.90 -27.91 17.93
N THR A 95 -0.78 -27.92 18.66
CA THR A 95 0.19 -29.03 18.61
C THR A 95 -0.09 -30.02 19.72
N ALA A 96 -0.54 -31.22 19.33
CA ALA A 96 -0.78 -32.34 20.24
C ALA A 96 0.53 -32.85 20.87
N THR A 97 0.41 -33.65 21.94
CA THR A 97 1.57 -34.19 22.68
C THR A 97 2.45 -35.13 21.86
N ASP A 98 1.95 -35.64 20.74
CA ASP A 98 2.67 -36.48 19.78
C ASP A 98 3.37 -35.68 18.66
N GLY A 99 3.28 -34.35 18.68
CA GLY A 99 3.86 -33.46 17.68
C GLY A 99 2.96 -33.17 16.48
N THR A 100 1.76 -33.75 16.42
CA THR A 100 0.80 -33.45 15.35
C THR A 100 0.25 -32.04 15.52
N ALA A 101 0.43 -31.17 14.52
CA ALA A 101 -0.08 -29.81 14.52
C ALA A 101 -1.37 -29.71 13.70
N THR A 102 -2.45 -29.23 14.31
CA THR A 102 -3.72 -28.94 13.62
C THR A 102 -3.89 -27.45 13.44
N GLN A 103 -4.05 -26.99 12.19
CA GLN A 103 -4.29 -25.57 11.90
C GLN A 103 -5.72 -25.15 12.25
N PHE A 104 -5.86 -23.96 12.81
CA PHE A 104 -7.14 -23.35 13.14
C PHE A 104 -7.01 -21.81 13.10
N VAL A 105 -8.13 -21.11 12.95
CA VAL A 105 -8.25 -19.65 13.02
C VAL A 105 -8.67 -19.24 14.42
N ARG A 106 -7.96 -18.28 15.02
CA ARG A 106 -8.32 -17.63 16.28
C ARG A 106 -8.68 -16.18 16.04
N ALA A 107 -9.92 -15.80 16.37
CA ALA A 107 -10.34 -14.41 16.47
C ALA A 107 -10.28 -13.95 17.92
N THR A 108 -9.59 -12.84 18.17
CA THR A 108 -9.36 -12.29 19.51
C THR A 108 -9.89 -10.86 19.55
N THR A 109 -10.83 -10.57 20.46
CA THR A 109 -11.47 -9.25 20.56
C THR A 109 -11.04 -8.55 21.84
N TYR A 110 -10.55 -7.33 21.71
CA TYR A 110 -10.13 -6.46 22.80
C TYR A 110 -11.08 -5.28 22.97
N ASP A 111 -11.29 -4.84 24.21
CA ASP A 111 -11.98 -3.59 24.49
C ASP A 111 -11.07 -2.38 24.25
N CYS A 112 -11.63 -1.20 24.51
CA CYS A 112 -10.95 0.08 24.34
C CYS A 112 -9.74 0.28 25.28
N GLU A 113 -9.67 -0.47 26.38
CA GLU A 113 -8.54 -0.43 27.32
C GLU A 113 -7.47 -1.46 26.94
N GLY A 114 -7.67 -2.21 25.84
CA GLY A 114 -6.82 -3.31 25.42
C GLY A 114 -7.07 -4.59 26.23
N THR A 115 -8.15 -4.68 27.00
CA THR A 115 -8.50 -5.87 27.77
C THR A 115 -9.15 -6.90 26.84
N LEU A 116 -8.68 -8.14 26.93
CA LEU A 116 -9.25 -9.26 26.17
C LEU A 116 -10.70 -9.53 26.60
N ILE A 117 -11.66 -9.39 25.67
CA ILE A 117 -13.09 -9.65 25.91
C ILE A 117 -13.46 -11.08 25.47
N ALA A 118 -12.99 -11.53 24.31
CA ALA A 118 -13.39 -12.80 23.72
C ALA A 118 -12.27 -13.45 22.89
N THR A 119 -12.30 -14.78 22.85
CA THR A 119 -11.47 -15.61 21.95
C THR A 119 -12.37 -16.65 21.31
N LEU A 120 -12.39 -16.69 19.98
CA LEU A 120 -13.17 -17.63 19.19
C LEU A 120 -12.23 -18.45 18.30
N ASP A 121 -12.20 -19.75 18.54
CA ASP A 121 -11.35 -20.70 17.81
C ASP A 121 -12.19 -21.51 16.83
N ARG A 122 -11.74 -21.59 15.57
CA ARG A 122 -12.43 -22.29 14.50
C ARG A 122 -11.47 -23.04 13.60
N THR A 123 -11.90 -24.16 13.04
CA THR A 123 -11.19 -24.84 11.97
C THR A 123 -11.13 -23.94 10.73
N LEU A 124 -10.25 -24.23 9.77
CA LEU A 124 -10.11 -23.42 8.54
C LEU A 124 -11.39 -23.42 7.67
N ASP A 125 -12.26 -24.41 7.81
CA ASP A 125 -13.59 -24.48 7.19
C ASP A 125 -14.69 -23.80 8.04
N GLY A 126 -14.30 -23.15 9.15
CA GLY A 126 -15.16 -22.30 9.95
C GLY A 126 -16.04 -23.02 10.97
N ALA A 127 -15.80 -24.31 11.27
CA ALA A 127 -16.47 -25.01 12.37
C ALA A 127 -15.81 -24.65 13.71
N ALA A 128 -16.54 -24.74 14.83
CA ALA A 128 -15.98 -24.46 16.15
C ALA A 128 -14.82 -25.42 16.47
N TYR A 129 -13.69 -24.87 16.92
CA TYR A 129 -12.49 -25.61 17.27
C TYR A 129 -12.17 -25.38 18.74
N ALA A 130 -11.79 -26.44 19.46
CA ALA A 130 -11.35 -26.36 20.84
C ALA A 130 -9.92 -26.91 20.90
N PRO A 131 -8.89 -26.05 21.05
CA PRO A 131 -7.52 -26.52 21.11
C PRO A 131 -7.32 -27.52 22.25
N ALA A 132 -6.75 -28.69 21.95
CA ALA A 132 -6.49 -29.76 22.90
C ALA A 132 -5.00 -29.88 23.27
N GLY A 133 -4.12 -29.25 22.50
CA GLY A 133 -2.67 -29.21 22.66
C GLY A 133 -2.14 -27.80 22.96
N THR A 134 -0.88 -27.56 22.60
CA THR A 134 -0.25 -26.25 22.78
C THR A 134 -0.53 -25.38 21.56
N VAL A 135 -1.21 -24.25 21.78
CA VAL A 135 -1.46 -23.26 20.72
C VAL A 135 -0.21 -22.41 20.52
N GLY A 136 0.23 -22.31 19.26
CA GLY A 136 1.32 -21.42 18.87
C GLY A 136 1.27 -21.08 17.38
N VAL A 137 2.24 -20.29 16.93
CA VAL A 137 2.47 -20.10 15.50
C VAL A 137 2.79 -21.47 14.90
N CYS A 138 2.21 -21.78 13.75
CA CYS A 138 2.52 -23.02 13.07
C CYS A 138 4.03 -23.13 12.84
N PRO A 139 4.69 -24.23 13.26
CA PRO A 139 6.07 -24.43 12.90
C PRO A 139 6.18 -24.34 11.38
N ALA A 140 7.18 -23.62 10.88
CA ALA A 140 7.54 -23.70 9.46
C ALA A 140 7.64 -25.19 9.14
N SER A 141 6.80 -25.64 8.21
CA SER A 141 6.68 -27.05 7.86
C SER A 141 8.08 -27.65 7.66
N PRO A 142 8.43 -28.83 8.21
CA PRO A 142 9.68 -29.46 7.85
C PRO A 142 9.74 -29.57 6.33
N ASP A 143 10.84 -29.07 5.74
CA ASP A 143 11.08 -28.72 4.33
C ASP A 143 10.72 -29.77 3.25
N CYS A 144 10.10 -30.89 3.59
CA CYS A 144 9.65 -31.90 2.65
C CYS A 144 8.28 -31.58 1.99
N GLU A 145 7.60 -30.48 2.34
CA GLU A 145 6.39 -30.04 1.63
C GLU A 145 6.64 -28.94 0.58
N SER A 146 7.86 -28.40 0.49
CA SER A 146 8.24 -27.53 -0.63
C SER A 146 9.06 -28.33 -1.65
N PRO A 147 8.67 -28.34 -2.94
CA PRO A 147 9.54 -28.85 -3.99
C PRO A 147 10.93 -28.21 -3.89
N THR A 148 11.99 -29.00 -4.01
CA THR A 148 13.37 -28.47 -4.00
C THR A 148 13.50 -27.36 -5.03
N THR A 149 14.34 -26.36 -4.74
CA THR A 149 14.66 -25.25 -5.65
C THR A 149 14.79 -25.76 -7.09
N PRO A 150 14.01 -25.23 -8.06
CA PRO A 150 13.98 -25.75 -9.41
C PRO A 150 15.39 -25.74 -9.99
N THR A 151 15.87 -26.91 -10.40
CA THR A 151 17.17 -27.03 -11.07
C THR A 151 16.92 -26.80 -12.56
N ALA A 152 17.51 -25.75 -13.13
CA ALA A 152 17.42 -25.48 -14.55
C ALA A 152 18.46 -26.31 -15.31
N THR A 153 18.00 -27.18 -16.24
CA THR A 153 18.89 -27.96 -17.10
C THR A 153 19.07 -27.22 -18.43
N VAL A 154 20.30 -26.83 -18.75
CA VAL A 154 20.66 -26.07 -19.96
C VAL A 154 21.03 -27.03 -21.11
N GLY A 155 20.71 -26.69 -22.37
CA GLY A 155 21.25 -27.41 -23.54
C GLY A 155 20.24 -27.77 -24.64
N LEU A 156 19.00 -27.31 -24.53
CA LEU A 156 17.97 -27.50 -25.56
C LEU A 156 17.76 -26.21 -26.35
N CYS A 157 17.37 -26.35 -27.61
CA CYS A 157 17.01 -25.28 -28.52
C CYS A 157 15.62 -25.55 -29.09
N LEU A 158 14.80 -24.51 -29.20
CA LEU A 158 13.59 -24.55 -30.00
C LEU A 158 13.93 -24.84 -31.47
N ALA A 159 12.91 -25.15 -32.28
CA ALA A 159 13.09 -25.55 -33.68
C ALA A 159 13.77 -24.46 -34.54
N ASP A 160 13.74 -23.21 -34.09
CA ASP A 160 14.39 -22.04 -34.69
C ASP A 160 15.85 -21.85 -34.24
N GLY A 161 16.34 -22.65 -33.29
CA GLY A 161 17.68 -22.55 -32.71
C GLY A 161 17.76 -21.72 -31.43
N THR A 162 16.65 -21.25 -30.87
CA THR A 162 16.64 -20.45 -29.64
C THR A 162 16.95 -21.32 -28.41
N PRO A 163 18.02 -21.03 -27.63
CA PRO A 163 18.38 -21.82 -26.46
C PRO A 163 17.36 -21.68 -25.32
N ILE A 164 17.07 -22.79 -24.65
CA ILE A 164 16.16 -22.88 -23.51
C ILE A 164 16.79 -23.66 -22.35
N ALA A 165 16.36 -23.38 -21.12
CA ALA A 165 16.65 -24.18 -19.94
C ALA A 165 15.36 -24.77 -19.35
N VAL A 166 15.30 -26.09 -19.19
CA VAL A 166 14.13 -26.77 -18.63
C VAL A 166 14.20 -26.73 -17.11
N THR A 167 13.17 -26.21 -16.45
CA THR A 167 13.10 -26.22 -14.99
C THR A 167 12.53 -27.56 -14.53
N VAL A 168 13.35 -28.32 -13.81
CA VAL A 168 12.93 -29.58 -13.22
C VAL A 168 12.85 -29.45 -11.71
N VAL A 169 11.79 -30.02 -11.17
CA VAL A 169 11.51 -30.12 -9.75
C VAL A 169 11.48 -31.59 -9.38
N ARG A 170 12.11 -31.93 -8.26
CA ARG A 170 12.14 -33.30 -7.76
C ARG A 170 11.27 -33.40 -6.51
N ASP A 171 10.35 -34.35 -6.51
CA ASP A 171 9.52 -34.66 -5.35
C ASP A 171 10.24 -35.57 -4.33
N CYS A 172 9.58 -35.80 -3.19
CA CYS A 172 10.11 -36.59 -2.08
C CYS A 172 10.36 -38.08 -2.39
N THR A 173 9.86 -38.60 -3.52
CA THR A 173 10.13 -39.97 -3.98
C THR A 173 11.29 -40.03 -4.97
N GLY A 174 11.88 -38.87 -5.28
CA GLY A 174 12.87 -38.71 -6.32
C GLY A 174 12.25 -38.59 -7.72
N ALA A 175 10.93 -38.44 -7.85
CA ALA A 175 10.28 -38.27 -9.15
C ALA A 175 10.51 -36.84 -9.66
N VAL A 176 10.94 -36.73 -10.91
CA VAL A 176 11.27 -35.45 -11.55
C VAL A 176 10.08 -35.02 -12.40
N THR A 177 9.55 -33.83 -12.13
CA THR A 177 8.53 -33.17 -12.93
C THR A 177 9.10 -31.88 -13.53
N SER A 178 8.96 -31.72 -14.84
CA SER A 178 9.24 -30.45 -15.52
C SER A 178 8.07 -29.51 -15.24
N GLU A 179 8.34 -28.36 -14.61
CA GLU A 179 7.30 -27.36 -14.35
C GLU A 179 7.21 -26.34 -15.49
N GLY A 180 8.32 -26.13 -16.21
CA GLY A 180 8.39 -25.21 -17.32
C GLY A 180 9.76 -25.22 -17.99
N TRP A 181 10.00 -24.20 -18.81
CA TRP A 181 11.29 -23.92 -19.42
C TRP A 181 11.47 -22.42 -19.59
N ILE A 182 12.72 -21.97 -19.56
CA ILE A 182 13.11 -20.57 -19.69
C ILE A 182 13.76 -20.40 -21.05
N ASN A 183 13.28 -19.45 -21.85
CA ASN A 183 13.99 -18.98 -23.03
C ASN A 183 15.24 -18.22 -22.57
N LEU A 184 16.42 -18.72 -22.89
CA LEU A 184 17.69 -18.15 -22.39
C LEU A 184 18.12 -16.90 -23.14
N THR A 185 17.53 -16.63 -24.30
CA THR A 185 17.76 -15.40 -25.06
C THR A 185 16.91 -14.26 -24.52
N SER A 186 15.65 -14.51 -24.16
CA SER A 186 14.73 -13.48 -23.67
C SER A 186 14.57 -13.44 -22.15
N GLY A 187 14.98 -14.49 -21.43
CA GLY A 187 14.72 -14.68 -20.00
C GLY A 187 13.28 -15.10 -19.67
N ALA A 188 12.40 -15.26 -20.67
CA ALA A 188 10.99 -15.56 -20.46
C ALA A 188 10.76 -17.00 -19.99
N TYR A 189 9.92 -17.19 -18.95
CA TYR A 189 9.49 -18.50 -18.47
C TYR A 189 8.19 -18.95 -19.14
N SER A 190 8.12 -20.21 -19.55
CA SER A 190 6.94 -20.86 -20.08
C SER A 190 6.61 -22.11 -19.26
N ALA A 191 5.38 -22.18 -18.74
CA ALA A 191 4.92 -23.33 -17.97
C ALA A 191 4.66 -24.56 -18.88
N GLY A 192 4.95 -25.76 -18.38
CA GLY A 192 4.73 -27.03 -19.08
C GLY A 192 5.93 -27.57 -19.85
N ALA A 193 5.71 -28.65 -20.63
CA ALA A 193 6.78 -29.29 -21.39
C ALA A 193 7.27 -28.39 -22.54
N PRO A 194 8.57 -28.44 -22.91
CA PRO A 194 9.08 -27.76 -24.10
C PRO A 194 8.30 -28.14 -25.37
N PRO A 195 8.11 -27.22 -26.33
CA PRO A 195 7.42 -27.51 -27.58
C PRO A 195 8.00 -28.72 -28.32
N ALA A 196 7.12 -29.51 -28.94
CA ALA A 196 7.54 -30.65 -29.75
C ALA A 196 8.44 -30.19 -30.91
N GLY A 197 9.63 -30.79 -31.04
CA GLY A 197 10.65 -30.37 -32.01
C GLY A 197 11.84 -29.64 -31.40
N THR A 198 11.80 -29.36 -30.10
CA THR A 198 12.98 -28.94 -29.33
C THR A 198 14.12 -29.97 -29.51
N THR A 199 15.29 -29.51 -29.93
CA THR A 199 16.49 -30.34 -30.20
C THR A 199 17.67 -29.82 -29.38
N SER A 200 18.74 -30.60 -29.21
CA SER A 200 19.97 -30.05 -28.65
C SER A 200 20.51 -28.92 -29.53
N CYS A 201 20.97 -27.83 -28.95
CA CYS A 201 21.61 -26.75 -29.69
C CYS A 201 22.90 -27.26 -30.37
N GLY A 202 22.96 -27.26 -31.70
CA GLY A 202 24.18 -27.60 -32.48
C GLY A 202 24.16 -28.93 -33.23
N SER A 203 25.13 -29.09 -34.15
CA SER A 203 25.30 -30.27 -35.01
C SER A 203 25.64 -31.51 -34.19
N SER A 204 24.70 -32.45 -34.17
CA SER A 204 24.71 -33.78 -33.56
C SER A 204 26.09 -34.41 -33.31
N GLN A 205 26.61 -34.28 -32.10
CA GLN A 205 27.25 -35.32 -31.26
C GLN A 205 27.50 -34.70 -29.86
N SER A 206 26.46 -34.36 -29.09
CA SER A 206 26.67 -34.03 -27.67
C SER A 206 25.66 -34.76 -26.81
N VAL A 207 26.19 -35.26 -25.70
CA VAL A 207 25.55 -36.24 -24.82
C VAL A 207 24.51 -35.54 -23.95
N GLN A 208 23.34 -36.14 -23.84
CA GLN A 208 22.09 -35.55 -23.35
C GLN A 208 21.97 -35.51 -21.81
N VAL A 209 23.07 -35.33 -21.07
CA VAL A 209 23.03 -35.36 -19.59
C VAL A 209 24.02 -34.36 -19.01
N SER A 210 23.58 -33.49 -18.09
CA SER A 210 24.51 -32.89 -17.12
C SER A 210 24.88 -33.98 -16.12
N GLY A 211 26.17 -34.30 -16.02
CA GLY A 211 26.68 -35.36 -15.16
C GLY A 211 28.11 -35.76 -15.52
N THR A 212 28.74 -36.57 -14.68
CA THR A 212 30.04 -37.16 -14.98
C THR A 212 29.85 -38.33 -15.95
N PHE A 213 30.56 -38.32 -17.08
CA PHE A 213 30.57 -39.41 -18.05
C PHE A 213 31.73 -40.37 -17.78
N CYS A 214 31.63 -41.59 -18.31
CA CYS A 214 32.72 -42.54 -18.30
C CYS A 214 33.23 -42.77 -19.71
N ASP A 215 34.54 -42.73 -19.85
CA ASP A 215 35.23 -43.28 -20.99
C ASP A 215 35.35 -44.79 -20.80
N VAL A 216 34.60 -45.56 -21.58
CA VAL A 216 34.49 -47.02 -21.46
C VAL A 216 35.24 -47.69 -22.60
N ASP A 217 36.24 -48.51 -22.30
CA ASP A 217 37.02 -49.21 -23.33
C ASP A 217 36.26 -50.38 -23.97
N ASP A 218 36.87 -51.03 -24.97
CA ASP A 218 36.26 -52.15 -25.70
C ASP A 218 35.98 -53.39 -24.81
N ALA A 219 36.58 -53.48 -23.62
CA ALA A 219 36.32 -54.54 -22.65
C ALA A 219 35.13 -54.24 -21.72
N GLY A 220 34.62 -53.00 -21.76
CA GLY A 220 33.58 -52.50 -20.86
C GLY A 220 34.12 -51.91 -19.57
N ASP A 221 35.44 -51.74 -19.45
CA ASP A 221 36.07 -51.17 -18.26
C ASP A 221 36.05 -49.62 -18.35
N VAL A 222 35.79 -48.95 -17.23
CA VAL A 222 35.90 -47.48 -17.15
C VAL A 222 37.37 -47.10 -17.04
N VAL A 223 37.87 -46.44 -18.07
CA VAL A 223 39.28 -46.01 -18.16
C VAL A 223 39.49 -44.55 -17.80
N GLY A 224 38.42 -43.76 -17.70
CA GLY A 224 38.45 -42.39 -17.17
C GLY A 224 37.07 -41.79 -16.95
N LEU A 225 37.01 -40.76 -16.10
CA LEU A 225 35.82 -39.96 -15.85
C LEU A 225 35.92 -38.64 -16.62
N VAL A 226 34.84 -38.25 -17.31
CA VAL A 226 34.84 -37.19 -18.32
C VAL A 226 33.73 -36.19 -18.04
N LEU A 227 34.06 -34.90 -18.00
CA LEU A 227 33.12 -33.78 -18.07
C LEU A 227 33.17 -33.17 -19.48
N ILE A 228 32.08 -32.53 -19.89
CA ILE A 228 31.98 -31.85 -21.18
C ILE A 228 31.88 -30.35 -20.92
N GLU A 229 32.88 -29.59 -21.36
CA GLU A 229 32.91 -28.13 -21.29
C GLU A 229 32.53 -27.53 -22.65
N TYR A 230 31.57 -26.60 -22.65
CA TYR A 230 31.13 -25.86 -23.83
C TYR A 230 31.67 -24.43 -23.77
N SER A 231 32.22 -23.95 -24.89
CA SER A 231 32.53 -22.54 -25.11
C SER A 231 31.48 -21.95 -26.05
N TYR A 232 30.99 -20.75 -25.76
CA TYR A 232 29.96 -20.07 -26.54
C TYR A 232 30.54 -18.84 -27.23
N ALA A 233 30.09 -18.56 -28.46
CA ALA A 233 30.37 -17.33 -29.19
C ALA A 233 29.46 -16.18 -28.70
N ASP A 234 29.79 -14.95 -29.12
CA ASP A 234 29.05 -13.73 -28.75
C ASP A 234 27.56 -13.74 -29.17
N ASP A 235 27.18 -14.60 -30.11
CA ASP A 235 25.80 -14.81 -30.58
C ASP A 235 25.06 -15.94 -29.85
N GLY A 236 25.68 -16.53 -28.81
CA GLY A 236 25.11 -17.63 -28.03
C GLY A 236 25.24 -19.00 -28.69
N THR A 237 25.82 -19.12 -29.89
CA THR A 237 26.11 -20.42 -30.50
C THR A 237 27.30 -21.10 -29.83
N ILE A 238 27.37 -22.43 -29.86
CA ILE A 238 28.51 -23.18 -29.31
C ILE A 238 29.72 -22.99 -30.24
N ASP A 239 30.76 -22.31 -29.75
CA ASP A 239 32.04 -22.07 -30.44
C ASP A 239 32.95 -23.30 -30.38
N ALA A 240 33.01 -23.99 -29.22
CA ALA A 240 33.84 -25.19 -29.05
C ALA A 240 33.29 -26.14 -27.97
N VAL A 241 33.68 -27.41 -28.08
CA VAL A 241 33.45 -28.45 -27.05
C VAL A 241 34.80 -29.06 -26.67
N ARG A 242 35.08 -29.11 -25.36
CA ARG A 242 36.29 -29.75 -24.81
C ARG A 242 35.88 -30.81 -23.80
N LEU A 243 36.48 -31.99 -23.89
CA LEU A 243 36.35 -33.01 -22.86
C LEU A 243 37.37 -32.72 -21.76
N VAL A 244 36.93 -32.86 -20.52
CA VAL A 244 37.68 -32.50 -19.32
C VAL A 244 37.76 -33.71 -18.42
N ASP A 245 38.94 -33.98 -17.86
CA ASP A 245 39.12 -35.06 -16.90
C ASP A 245 38.41 -34.66 -15.60
N ALA A 246 37.42 -35.44 -15.18
CA ALA A 246 36.56 -35.07 -14.06
C ALA A 246 37.30 -35.01 -12.71
N VAL A 247 38.50 -35.58 -12.62
CA VAL A 247 39.30 -35.61 -11.39
C VAL A 247 40.29 -34.45 -11.35
N THR A 248 40.88 -34.08 -12.48
CA THR A 248 42.00 -33.13 -12.55
C THR A 248 41.65 -31.78 -13.19
N GLY A 249 40.58 -31.70 -13.97
CA GLY A 249 40.21 -30.49 -14.73
C GLY A 249 41.01 -30.26 -16.03
N ASP A 250 41.97 -31.13 -16.34
CA ASP A 250 42.77 -31.07 -17.57
C ASP A 250 41.96 -31.54 -18.80
N THR A 251 42.43 -31.21 -20.01
CA THR A 251 41.79 -31.71 -21.24
C THR A 251 41.91 -33.23 -21.34
N TYR A 252 40.76 -33.91 -21.42
CA TYR A 252 40.68 -35.35 -21.54
C TYR A 252 40.66 -35.81 -23.01
N THR A 253 41.43 -36.84 -23.34
CA THR A 253 41.39 -37.49 -24.66
C THR A 253 40.81 -38.89 -24.50
N PRO A 254 39.62 -39.19 -25.07
CA PRO A 254 39.01 -40.51 -24.93
C PRO A 254 39.88 -41.62 -25.48
N THR A 255 40.02 -42.66 -24.66
CA THR A 255 40.65 -43.94 -24.98
C THR A 255 39.62 -44.99 -25.42
N GLY A 256 38.35 -44.80 -25.09
CA GLY A 256 37.21 -45.64 -25.45
C GLY A 256 35.99 -44.82 -25.90
N THR A 257 34.78 -45.33 -25.61
CA THR A 257 33.52 -44.65 -25.90
C THR A 257 33.07 -43.86 -24.68
N VAL A 258 32.96 -42.54 -24.81
CA VAL A 258 32.36 -41.68 -23.77
C VAL A 258 30.86 -41.95 -23.71
N THR A 259 30.39 -42.48 -22.59
CA THR A 259 28.99 -42.81 -22.34
C THR A 259 28.63 -42.55 -20.88
N THR A 260 27.34 -42.64 -20.54
CA THR A 260 26.91 -42.67 -19.14
C THR A 260 27.60 -43.82 -18.41
N CYS A 261 28.14 -43.58 -17.22
CA CYS A 261 28.87 -44.60 -16.47
C CYS A 261 28.04 -45.87 -16.25
N PRO A 262 28.62 -47.06 -16.48
CA PRO A 262 28.01 -48.33 -16.09
C PRO A 262 27.65 -48.35 -14.60
N ALA A 263 26.58 -49.05 -14.23
CA ALA A 263 26.19 -49.22 -12.83
C ALA A 263 27.33 -49.88 -12.01
N GLY A 264 27.61 -49.33 -10.82
CA GLY A 264 28.68 -49.80 -9.92
C GLY A 264 30.03 -49.09 -10.07
N VAL A 265 30.08 -48.00 -10.84
CA VAL A 265 31.24 -47.11 -10.95
C VAL A 265 31.00 -45.91 -10.02
N GLU A 266 31.90 -45.72 -9.06
CA GLU A 266 31.86 -44.61 -8.09
C GLU A 266 31.93 -43.28 -8.87
N GLN A 267 30.86 -42.49 -8.80
CA GLN A 267 30.80 -41.18 -9.44
C GLN A 267 31.05 -40.07 -8.40
N PRO A 268 31.90 -39.08 -8.71
CA PRO A 268 32.19 -37.97 -7.81
C PRO A 268 31.09 -36.89 -7.86
N GLU A 269 29.82 -37.28 -7.86
CA GLU A 269 28.72 -36.33 -7.76
C GLU A 269 28.76 -35.69 -6.36
N ARG A 270 28.90 -34.36 -6.33
CA ARG A 270 29.12 -33.56 -5.13
C ARG A 270 27.97 -32.59 -4.96
N ASP A 271 27.24 -32.70 -3.86
CA ASP A 271 26.22 -31.72 -3.47
C ASP A 271 26.85 -30.69 -2.55
N LEU A 272 26.87 -29.44 -2.99
CA LEU A 272 27.30 -28.30 -2.18
C LEU A 272 26.08 -27.70 -1.47
N VAL A 273 26.09 -27.71 -0.15
CA VAL A 273 25.05 -27.09 0.69
C VAL A 273 25.72 -26.10 1.64
N GLN A 274 25.24 -24.85 1.65
CA GLN A 274 25.66 -23.89 2.67
C GLN A 274 24.97 -24.21 4.00
N LEU A 275 25.77 -24.34 5.06
CA LEU A 275 25.34 -24.64 6.42
C LEU A 275 25.98 -23.64 7.39
N CYS A 276 25.48 -23.61 8.62
CA CYS A 276 26.04 -22.79 9.67
C CYS A 276 26.51 -23.67 10.84
N ASP A 277 27.69 -23.34 11.34
CA ASP A 277 28.26 -23.92 12.56
C ASP A 277 27.99 -22.98 13.74
N THR A 278 27.06 -23.36 14.60
CA THR A 278 26.67 -22.55 15.77
C THR A 278 27.48 -22.97 16.99
N ALA A 279 28.39 -22.09 17.42
CA ALA A 279 29.20 -22.26 18.62
C ALA A 279 28.33 -22.22 19.90
N THR A 280 28.89 -22.66 21.02
CA THR A 280 28.17 -22.73 22.31
C THR A 280 27.74 -21.37 22.88
N ASP A 281 28.33 -20.29 22.37
CA ASP A 281 27.99 -18.90 22.72
C ASP A 281 26.93 -18.29 21.80
N GLY A 282 26.41 -19.06 20.84
CA GLY A 282 25.43 -18.61 19.84
C GLY A 282 26.04 -18.01 18.58
N THR A 283 27.36 -17.88 18.48
CA THR A 283 28.01 -17.39 17.27
C THR A 283 27.81 -18.39 16.13
N SER A 284 27.13 -17.97 15.07
CA SER A 284 26.89 -18.78 13.87
C SER A 284 27.93 -18.45 12.80
N THR A 285 28.70 -19.45 12.36
CA THR A 285 29.70 -19.30 11.29
C THR A 285 29.24 -20.04 10.02
N PRO A 286 28.98 -19.34 8.90
CA PRO A 286 28.58 -20.00 7.67
C PRO A 286 29.75 -20.72 7.00
N PHE A 287 29.49 -21.88 6.42
CA PHE A 287 30.43 -22.71 5.67
C PHE A 287 29.69 -23.52 4.59
N VAL A 288 30.43 -24.09 3.64
CA VAL A 288 29.88 -24.98 2.60
C VAL A 288 30.25 -26.41 2.92
N ARG A 289 29.26 -27.31 2.94
CA ARG A 289 29.45 -28.75 3.03
C ARG A 289 29.28 -29.39 1.67
N ASP A 290 30.25 -30.19 1.31
CA ASP A 290 30.32 -30.96 0.07
C ASP A 290 30.06 -32.44 0.40
N TYR A 291 28.88 -32.96 0.04
CA TYR A 291 28.52 -34.35 0.28
C TYR A 291 29.00 -35.25 -0.85
N GLY A 292 29.79 -36.27 -0.52
CA GLY A 292 30.11 -37.37 -1.42
C GLY A 292 29.00 -38.42 -1.40
N ARG A 293 28.50 -38.81 -2.57
CA ARG A 293 27.49 -39.86 -2.72
C ARG A 293 28.05 -41.11 -3.37
N ASP A 294 27.46 -42.26 -3.06
CA ASP A 294 27.66 -43.49 -3.81
C ASP A 294 26.75 -43.56 -5.05
N GLU A 295 26.92 -44.64 -5.82
CA GLU A 295 26.16 -44.91 -7.04
C GLU A 295 24.63 -45.09 -6.84
N ASN A 296 24.15 -45.21 -5.60
CA ASN A 296 22.73 -45.26 -5.28
C ASN A 296 22.20 -43.90 -4.79
N GLY A 297 23.04 -42.87 -4.83
CA GLY A 297 22.74 -41.54 -4.29
C GLY A 297 22.80 -41.49 -2.76
N ALA A 298 23.32 -42.50 -2.07
CA ALA A 298 23.46 -42.46 -0.62
C ALA A 298 24.70 -41.64 -0.23
N ILE A 299 24.58 -40.77 0.78
CA ILE A 299 25.71 -39.99 1.27
C ILE A 299 26.71 -40.92 1.96
N VAL A 300 27.93 -41.00 1.45
CA VAL A 300 29.03 -41.82 1.99
C VAL A 300 30.09 -41.01 2.72
N GLY A 301 30.11 -39.69 2.56
CA GLY A 301 31.02 -38.80 3.24
C GLY A 301 30.71 -37.33 3.00
N HIS A 302 31.48 -36.45 3.62
CA HIS A 302 31.47 -35.02 3.30
C HIS A 302 32.84 -34.38 3.53
N SER A 303 33.06 -33.24 2.89
CA SER A 303 34.16 -32.30 3.18
C SER A 303 33.58 -30.92 3.42
N ASP A 304 34.12 -30.20 4.40
CA ASP A 304 33.63 -28.87 4.78
C ASP A 304 34.66 -27.81 4.37
N TYR A 305 34.17 -26.68 3.87
CA TYR A 305 34.99 -25.55 3.44
C TYR A 305 34.39 -24.24 3.94
N GLY A 306 35.23 -23.26 4.27
CA GLY A 306 34.78 -21.89 4.48
C GLY A 306 34.19 -21.33 3.18
N LEU A 307 33.46 -20.23 3.26
CA LEU A 307 32.92 -19.56 2.06
C LEU A 307 34.02 -19.10 1.08
N ASP A 308 35.28 -19.03 1.53
CA ASP A 308 36.46 -18.74 0.72
C ASP A 308 37.13 -19.99 0.10
N GLY A 309 36.54 -21.18 0.31
CA GLY A 309 37.03 -22.46 -0.18
C GLY A 309 38.15 -23.10 0.64
N THR A 310 38.59 -22.47 1.75
CA THR A 310 39.58 -23.09 2.64
C THR A 310 38.96 -24.24 3.44
N PRO A 311 39.68 -25.33 3.76
CA PRO A 311 39.10 -26.42 4.56
C PRO A 311 38.57 -25.92 5.91
N TYR A 312 37.35 -26.33 6.25
CA TYR A 312 36.65 -25.95 7.47
C TYR A 312 36.40 -27.18 8.34
N THR A 313 36.36 -27.00 9.66
CA THR A 313 36.01 -28.06 10.62
C THR A 313 35.03 -27.47 11.61
N PRO A 314 33.75 -27.87 11.55
CA PRO A 314 32.75 -27.38 12.50
C PRO A 314 33.18 -27.66 13.94
N ALA A 315 33.17 -26.63 14.78
CA ALA A 315 33.47 -26.70 16.21
C ALA A 315 32.20 -26.69 17.08
N GLY A 316 31.06 -26.30 16.51
CA GLY A 316 29.75 -26.22 17.14
C GLY A 316 28.72 -27.19 16.56
N THR A 317 27.44 -26.79 16.62
CA THR A 317 26.33 -27.56 16.06
C THR A 317 26.08 -27.12 14.62
N VAL A 318 26.20 -28.06 13.68
CA VAL A 318 25.91 -27.79 12.26
C VAL A 318 24.41 -27.84 12.01
N GLY A 319 23.87 -26.76 11.46
CA GLY A 319 22.48 -26.66 11.03
C GLY A 319 22.34 -25.86 9.73
N VAL A 320 21.11 -25.74 9.23
CA VAL A 320 20.81 -24.76 8.18
C VAL A 320 21.06 -23.38 8.79
N CYS A 321 21.65 -22.47 8.01
CA CYS A 321 21.78 -21.09 8.45
C CYS A 321 20.39 -20.51 8.66
N GLN A 322 19.97 -20.38 9.93
CA GLN A 322 18.81 -19.56 10.24
C GLN A 322 19.16 -18.13 9.81
N PRO A 323 18.28 -17.43 9.09
CA PRO A 323 18.38 -15.98 9.03
C PRO A 323 18.47 -15.48 10.48
N PRO A 324 19.26 -14.42 10.78
CA PRO A 324 19.33 -13.87 12.12
C PRO A 324 17.91 -13.75 12.65
N ASP A 325 17.65 -14.29 13.85
CA ASP A 325 16.30 -14.30 14.44
C ASP A 325 15.68 -12.94 14.16
N PRO A 326 14.52 -12.88 13.47
CA PRO A 326 13.89 -11.62 13.15
C PRO A 326 13.81 -10.85 14.47
N GLU A 327 14.35 -9.64 14.45
CA GLU A 327 14.32 -8.78 15.63
C GLU A 327 12.92 -8.88 16.23
N PRO A 328 12.77 -9.27 17.52
CA PRO A 328 11.48 -9.60 18.08
C PRO A 328 10.54 -8.46 17.75
N CYS A 329 9.43 -8.75 17.06
CA CYS A 329 8.64 -7.68 16.49
C CYS A 329 8.24 -6.70 17.60
N ARG A 330 8.44 -5.41 17.35
CA ARG A 330 8.10 -4.36 18.31
C ARG A 330 6.90 -3.63 17.75
N SER A 331 5.84 -3.55 18.54
CA SER A 331 4.75 -2.62 18.26
C SER A 331 5.06 -1.32 18.99
N SER A 332 5.29 -0.25 18.24
CA SER A 332 5.45 1.09 18.78
C SER A 332 4.16 1.88 18.58
N THR A 333 3.68 2.52 19.64
CA THR A 333 2.56 3.48 19.55
C THR A 333 3.00 4.79 20.18
N THR A 334 2.87 5.89 19.43
CA THR A 334 3.17 7.24 19.93
C THR A 334 1.87 7.96 20.24
N LEU A 335 1.74 8.46 21.48
CA LEU A 335 0.56 9.15 21.97
C LEU A 335 0.92 10.60 22.33
N PRO A 336 0.16 11.61 21.86
CA PRO A 336 0.29 12.96 22.38
C PRO A 336 -0.31 13.02 23.79
N LEU A 337 0.48 13.47 24.76
CA LEU A 337 0.11 13.58 26.17
C LEU A 337 0.50 14.95 26.71
N CYS A 338 -0.15 15.36 27.80
CA CYS A 338 0.14 16.59 28.51
C CYS A 338 0.46 16.26 29.96
N ASP A 339 1.47 16.92 30.52
CA ASP A 339 1.80 16.77 31.94
C ASP A 339 0.99 17.75 32.82
N SER A 340 1.41 17.94 34.08
CA SER A 340 0.76 18.85 35.04
C SER A 340 1.70 19.99 35.46
N ALA A 341 2.65 20.37 34.59
CA ALA A 341 3.53 21.49 34.87
C ALA A 341 2.69 22.75 35.19
N PRO A 342 2.99 23.48 36.28
CA PRO A 342 2.30 24.73 36.59
C PRO A 342 2.42 25.68 35.41
N LEU A 343 1.26 26.11 34.88
CA LEU A 343 1.24 27.04 33.77
C LEU A 343 1.36 28.46 34.33
N ASP A 344 2.49 29.12 34.07
CA ASP A 344 2.67 30.53 34.48
C ASP A 344 1.87 31.44 33.54
N VAL A 345 0.62 31.65 33.91
CA VAL A 345 -0.31 32.58 33.25
C VAL A 345 -0.30 33.96 33.90
N GLY A 346 0.70 34.27 34.73
CA GLY A 346 0.78 35.53 35.46
C GLY A 346 0.65 36.78 34.58
N ALA A 347 1.11 36.69 33.32
CA ALA A 347 0.98 37.75 32.31
C ALA A 347 -0.47 38.08 31.90
N LEU A 348 -1.43 37.18 32.13
CA LEU A 348 -2.85 37.41 31.82
C LEU A 348 -3.57 38.22 32.91
N VAL A 349 -3.02 38.27 34.12
CA VAL A 349 -3.63 39.01 35.23
C VAL A 349 -3.31 40.50 35.09
N VAL A 350 -4.34 41.32 34.97
CA VAL A 350 -4.22 42.78 34.87
C VAL A 350 -4.31 43.38 36.27
N ALA A 351 -3.28 44.15 36.66
CA ALA A 351 -3.30 44.97 37.88
C ALA A 351 -3.74 46.41 37.55
N THR A 352 -4.90 46.82 38.07
CA THR A 352 -5.44 48.18 37.88
C THR A 352 -5.41 48.96 39.19
N ALA A 353 -4.77 50.13 39.19
CA ALA A 353 -4.71 51.01 40.36
C ALA A 353 -6.10 51.35 40.90
N THR A 354 -6.26 51.29 42.23
CA THR A 354 -7.50 51.60 42.94
C THR A 354 -7.25 52.36 44.25
N ASP A 355 -8.31 52.90 44.85
CA ASP A 355 -8.24 53.53 46.17
C ASP A 355 -7.91 52.48 47.25
N PRO A 356 -6.81 52.63 48.02
CA PRO A 356 -6.46 51.68 49.07
C PRO A 356 -7.35 51.76 50.31
N THR A 357 -8.20 52.77 50.44
CA THR A 357 -9.02 53.04 51.64
C THR A 357 -9.88 51.85 52.10
N PRO A 358 -10.53 51.08 51.23
CA PRO A 358 -11.32 49.91 51.62
C PRO A 358 -10.49 48.78 52.26
N TYR A 359 -9.18 48.75 52.04
CA TYR A 359 -8.27 47.69 52.48
C TYR A 359 -7.48 48.06 53.75
N PHE A 360 -7.85 49.16 54.42
CA PHE A 360 -7.26 49.53 55.70
C PHE A 360 -7.77 48.61 56.82
N GLN A 361 -6.84 48.02 57.55
CA GLN A 361 -7.12 47.16 58.69
C GLN A 361 -7.24 47.98 59.97
N THR A 362 -7.90 47.43 61.00
CA THR A 362 -8.05 48.06 62.33
C THR A 362 -6.73 48.34 63.06
N GLY A 363 -5.59 47.83 62.56
CA GLY A 363 -4.23 48.14 62.99
C GLY A 363 -3.48 49.20 62.15
N ASP A 364 -4.03 49.63 61.01
CA ASP A 364 -3.44 50.68 60.16
C ASP A 364 -3.54 52.08 60.78
N GLY A 365 -4.19 52.19 61.95
CA GLY A 365 -4.03 53.28 62.90
C GLY A 365 -4.60 54.63 62.45
N VAL A 366 -5.61 55.11 63.16
CA VAL A 366 -6.27 56.43 63.00
C VAL A 366 -5.29 57.63 63.13
N THR A 367 -4.03 57.40 63.49
CA THR A 367 -2.96 58.41 63.58
C THR A 367 -1.99 58.43 62.38
N LYS A 368 -2.05 57.47 61.45
CA LYS A 368 -1.22 57.47 60.25
C LYS A 368 -1.84 58.38 59.20
N ARG A 369 -1.06 59.35 58.71
CA ARG A 369 -1.51 60.20 57.60
C ARG A 369 -1.47 59.39 56.31
N ILE A 370 -2.63 59.09 55.75
CA ILE A 370 -2.79 58.39 54.48
C ILE A 370 -2.42 59.35 53.35
N VAL A 371 -1.39 58.99 52.59
CA VAL A 371 -1.09 59.65 51.31
C VAL A 371 -1.08 58.62 50.21
N LEU A 372 -1.96 58.82 49.24
CA LEU A 372 -2.12 57.94 48.08
C LEU A 372 -0.97 58.17 47.10
N VAL A 373 -0.41 57.07 46.60
CA VAL A 373 0.51 57.06 45.46
C VAL A 373 -0.27 56.45 44.29
N ASP A 374 -0.01 56.91 43.07
CA ASP A 374 -0.48 56.24 41.87
C ASP A 374 0.48 55.08 41.53
N PRO A 375 0.08 53.81 41.73
CA PRO A 375 0.93 52.67 41.45
C PRO A 375 0.86 52.17 40.00
N GLN A 376 0.00 52.73 39.14
CA GLN A 376 -0.18 52.18 37.79
C GLN A 376 1.16 52.06 37.02
N PRO A 377 2.10 53.03 37.08
CA PRO A 377 3.39 52.89 36.40
C PRO A 377 4.25 51.72 36.90
N LEU A 378 4.06 51.24 38.13
CA LEU A 378 4.72 50.03 38.63
C LEU A 378 4.10 48.77 38.02
N PHE A 379 2.76 48.73 37.96
CA PHE A 379 2.01 47.59 37.43
C PHE A 379 2.18 47.42 35.93
N ASP A 380 2.43 48.51 35.20
CA ASP A 380 2.78 48.49 33.78
C ASP A 380 4.24 48.04 33.52
N GLY A 381 4.91 47.43 34.52
CA GLY A 381 6.29 46.94 34.45
C GLY A 381 7.37 47.99 34.70
N GLY A 382 6.99 49.20 35.11
CA GLY A 382 7.91 50.32 35.36
C GLY A 382 8.43 50.38 36.81
N THR A 383 8.72 51.60 37.25
CA THR A 383 9.26 51.88 38.59
C THR A 383 8.56 53.10 39.15
N ILE A 384 8.24 53.10 40.44
CA ILE A 384 7.66 54.25 41.13
C ILE A 384 8.56 54.72 42.27
N VAL A 385 8.53 56.02 42.54
CA VAL A 385 9.21 56.62 43.69
C VAL A 385 8.18 57.11 44.69
N VAL A 386 8.17 56.50 45.86
CA VAL A 386 7.34 56.83 47.01
C VAL A 386 8.09 57.86 47.86
N ALA A 387 7.91 59.14 47.52
CA ALA A 387 8.63 60.24 48.14
C ALA A 387 8.31 60.39 49.64
N GLY A 388 9.28 60.83 50.44
CA GLY A 388 9.03 61.24 51.82
C GLY A 388 8.04 62.41 51.93
N PRO A 389 7.49 62.71 53.13
CA PRO A 389 6.66 63.90 53.33
C PRO A 389 7.42 65.18 52.95
N ALA A 390 6.74 66.13 52.29
CA ALA A 390 7.38 67.37 51.86
C ALA A 390 7.79 68.23 53.07
N GLY A 391 8.87 69.02 52.92
CA GLY A 391 9.33 69.95 53.95
C GLY A 391 8.24 70.98 54.28
N GLY A 392 7.57 70.81 55.42
CA GLY A 392 6.45 71.66 55.86
C GLY A 392 5.17 70.90 56.22
N GLU A 393 5.09 69.60 55.96
CA GLU A 393 3.96 68.78 56.41
C GLU A 393 3.92 68.64 57.96
N PRO A 394 2.77 68.88 58.63
CA PRO A 394 2.64 68.70 60.09
C PRO A 394 2.70 67.21 60.49
N THR A 395 3.44 66.87 61.55
CA THR A 395 3.95 65.50 61.81
C THR A 395 3.39 64.84 63.07
N PRO A 396 2.33 64.02 62.98
CA PRO A 396 2.27 62.81 63.79
C PRO A 396 3.21 61.77 63.16
N GLU A 397 4.08 61.17 63.97
CA GLU A 397 4.86 59.99 63.58
C GLU A 397 4.10 58.73 64.05
N PRO A 398 4.02 57.66 63.24
CA PRO A 398 4.63 57.43 61.92
C PRO A 398 3.77 57.89 60.70
N VAL A 399 4.41 58.12 59.54
CA VAL A 399 3.76 58.44 58.25
C VAL A 399 3.98 57.30 57.25
N HIS A 400 2.88 56.84 56.67
CA HIS A 400 2.84 55.75 55.70
C HIS A 400 2.19 56.19 54.40
N ARG A 401 2.67 55.65 53.28
CA ARG A 401 2.05 55.85 51.96
C ARG A 401 1.49 54.54 51.47
N TYR A 402 0.32 54.63 50.88
CA TYR A 402 -0.46 53.48 50.48
C TYR A 402 -0.71 53.51 48.98
N ALA A 403 -0.66 52.33 48.39
CA ALA A 403 -1.11 52.08 47.03
C ALA A 403 -1.90 50.77 47.00
N ALA A 404 -2.85 50.65 46.06
CA ALA A 404 -3.58 49.41 45.87
C ALA A 404 -3.84 49.12 44.40
N ALA A 405 -4.04 47.85 44.08
CA ALA A 405 -4.46 47.35 42.78
C ALA A 405 -5.66 46.41 42.95
N LEU A 406 -6.58 46.43 41.99
CA LEU A 406 -7.45 45.28 41.71
C LEU A 406 -6.71 44.36 40.74
N LEU A 407 -6.70 43.06 41.05
CA LEU A 407 -6.12 42.03 40.22
C LEU A 407 -7.27 41.31 39.50
N THR A 408 -7.34 41.47 38.19
CA THR A 408 -8.41 40.92 37.37
C THR A 408 -7.85 39.99 36.32
N LEU A 409 -8.41 38.78 36.22
CA LEU A 409 -8.23 37.92 35.06
C LEU A 409 -9.35 38.26 34.06
N PRO A 410 -9.04 38.68 32.82
CA PRO A 410 -10.07 38.98 31.82
C PRO A 410 -11.03 37.79 31.65
N ALA A 411 -12.34 38.05 31.52
CA ALA A 411 -13.34 36.98 31.43
C ALA A 411 -13.21 36.13 30.13
N ASP A 412 -12.50 36.67 29.14
CA ASP A 412 -12.12 36.01 27.89
C ASP A 412 -10.73 35.34 27.95
N ALA A 413 -10.00 35.47 29.07
CA ALA A 413 -8.75 34.76 29.28
C ALA A 413 -9.03 33.27 29.46
N CYS A 414 -8.81 32.51 28.40
CA CYS A 414 -8.92 31.06 28.41
C CYS A 414 -7.59 30.48 28.90
N PRO A 415 -7.59 29.51 29.84
CA PRO A 415 -6.40 28.73 30.06
C PRO A 415 -6.18 27.86 28.80
N PRO A 416 -4.94 27.47 28.50
CA PRO A 416 -4.63 26.73 27.27
C PRO A 416 -5.28 25.33 27.12
N CYS A 417 -6.05 24.87 28.11
CA CYS A 417 -6.46 23.47 28.23
C CYS A 417 -7.89 23.25 28.78
N GLY A 418 -8.78 24.26 28.75
CA GLY A 418 -10.20 24.07 29.12
C GLY A 418 -10.76 25.12 30.08
N ASP A 419 -11.56 24.71 31.07
CA ASP A 419 -12.05 25.58 32.14
C ASP A 419 -10.98 25.75 33.22
N TRP A 420 -10.85 26.97 33.78
CA TRP A 420 -9.97 27.20 34.93
C TRP A 420 -10.40 26.38 36.15
N PRO A 421 -9.47 25.85 36.96
CA PRO A 421 -9.83 25.24 38.23
C PRO A 421 -10.46 26.28 39.17
N ASP A 422 -11.37 25.82 40.04
CA ASP A 422 -12.06 26.69 41.00
C ASP A 422 -11.11 27.46 41.93
N THR A 423 -9.91 26.91 42.17
CA THR A 423 -8.87 27.48 43.04
C THR A 423 -7.56 27.61 42.26
N LEU A 424 -6.93 28.77 42.37
CA LEU A 424 -5.67 29.14 41.71
C LEU A 424 -4.69 29.63 42.78
N THR A 425 -3.40 29.39 42.62
CA THR A 425 -2.38 29.94 43.53
C THR A 425 -1.79 31.22 42.93
N LEU A 426 -2.07 32.36 43.55
CA LEU A 426 -1.62 33.68 43.09
C LEU A 426 -0.42 34.13 43.93
N THR A 427 0.68 34.47 43.27
CA THR A 427 1.83 35.13 43.90
C THR A 427 2.05 36.51 43.30
N VAL A 428 2.22 37.51 44.15
CA VAL A 428 2.57 38.87 43.73
C VAL A 428 3.85 39.31 44.42
N ALA A 429 4.80 39.82 43.64
CA ALA A 429 6.10 40.24 44.14
C ALA A 429 6.54 41.60 43.58
N ALA A 430 7.43 42.29 44.30
CA ALA A 430 8.10 43.52 43.89
C ALA A 430 9.34 43.77 44.76
N THR A 431 10.26 44.61 44.29
CA THR A 431 11.45 45.03 45.06
C THR A 431 11.26 46.45 45.56
N ALA A 432 11.46 46.72 46.86
CA ALA A 432 11.51 48.08 47.41
C ALA A 432 12.90 48.43 47.96
N THR A 433 13.47 49.52 47.45
CA THR A 433 14.74 50.10 47.88
C THR A 433 14.50 51.33 48.74
N ASN A 434 15.12 51.40 49.92
CA ASN A 434 15.07 52.59 50.77
C ASN A 434 16.13 53.60 50.31
N ASP A 435 15.70 54.68 49.67
CA ASP A 435 16.59 55.73 49.15
C ASP A 435 17.11 56.68 50.25
N GLY A 436 16.60 56.54 51.47
CA GLY A 436 16.97 57.35 52.63
C GLY A 436 16.24 58.69 52.72
N PRO A 437 16.75 59.65 53.52
CA PRO A 437 18.03 59.63 54.23
C PRO A 437 18.08 58.79 55.52
N ALA A 438 16.95 58.32 56.07
CA ALA A 438 16.92 57.47 57.27
C ALA A 438 16.66 56.00 56.92
N ALA A 439 17.20 55.08 57.72
CA ALA A 439 16.89 53.65 57.62
C ALA A 439 15.42 53.38 58.00
N GLY A 440 14.85 52.29 57.48
CA GLY A 440 13.61 51.70 57.95
C GLY A 440 13.77 51.24 59.40
N ASN A 441 12.69 51.30 60.19
CA ASN A 441 12.70 50.87 61.58
C ASN A 441 11.48 50.00 61.88
N ALA A 442 11.70 48.85 62.51
CA ALA A 442 10.65 47.86 62.75
C ALA A 442 9.94 47.52 61.42
N VAL A 443 8.60 47.46 61.37
CA VAL A 443 7.84 47.24 60.13
C VAL A 443 7.80 48.53 59.32
N CYS A 444 8.66 48.61 58.31
CA CYS A 444 8.77 49.77 57.43
C CYS A 444 8.02 49.63 56.10
N GLY A 445 7.35 48.50 55.87
CA GLY A 445 6.40 48.32 54.79
C GLY A 445 5.70 46.96 54.83
N ARG A 446 4.62 46.82 54.06
CA ARG A 446 3.80 45.61 54.00
C ARG A 446 3.13 45.44 52.62
N TYR A 447 3.10 44.21 52.12
CA TYR A 447 2.23 43.77 51.02
C TYR A 447 1.13 42.89 51.58
N THR A 448 -0.11 43.11 51.17
CA THR A 448 -1.25 42.31 51.62
C THR A 448 -2.19 42.01 50.45
N LEU A 449 -2.54 40.75 50.26
CA LEU A 449 -3.60 40.31 49.35
C LEU A 449 -4.93 40.24 50.08
N PHE A 450 -5.99 40.67 49.40
CA PHE A 450 -7.35 40.68 49.90
C PHE A 450 -8.31 40.02 48.91
N ASN A 451 -9.38 39.42 49.43
CA ASN A 451 -10.62 39.17 48.70
C ASN A 451 -11.70 40.06 49.31
N GLY A 452 -12.09 41.12 48.61
CA GLY A 452 -12.88 42.19 49.19
C GLY A 452 -12.16 42.83 50.38
N ALA A 453 -12.69 42.64 51.60
CA ALA A 453 -12.09 43.14 52.85
C ALA A 453 -11.34 42.05 53.64
N THR A 454 -11.38 40.79 53.19
CA THR A 454 -10.77 39.65 53.88
C THR A 454 -9.32 39.52 53.48
N VAL A 455 -8.40 39.42 54.45
CA VAL A 455 -6.97 39.20 54.18
C VAL A 455 -6.74 37.76 53.76
N LEU A 456 -6.07 37.56 52.62
CA LEU A 456 -5.67 36.25 52.12
C LEU A 456 -4.23 35.90 52.50
N GLY A 457 -3.33 36.89 52.45
CA GLY A 457 -1.92 36.72 52.80
C GLY A 457 -1.24 38.08 52.99
N GLU A 458 -0.13 38.10 53.74
CA GLU A 458 0.67 39.31 53.94
C GLU A 458 2.17 39.03 54.06
N ASN A 459 2.98 40.01 53.68
CA ASN A 459 4.43 40.02 53.82
C ASN A 459 4.88 41.39 54.35
N GLU A 460 5.73 41.41 55.38
CA GLU A 460 6.25 42.63 55.99
C GLU A 460 7.74 42.80 55.69
N ILE A 461 8.15 44.03 55.36
CA ILE A 461 9.57 44.41 55.31
C ILE A 461 9.97 45.11 56.61
N ARG A 462 11.17 44.79 57.09
CA ARG A 462 11.67 45.28 58.37
C ARG A 462 13.10 45.80 58.28
N ASP A 463 13.35 46.87 59.03
CA ASP A 463 14.70 47.41 59.30
C ASP A 463 15.59 47.63 58.05
N THR A 464 15.00 48.01 56.90
CA THR A 464 15.73 48.18 55.62
C THR A 464 16.70 49.38 55.68
N PRO A 465 18.03 49.18 55.57
CA PRO A 465 19.00 50.26 55.65
C PRO A 465 18.91 51.20 54.43
N VAL A 466 19.50 52.40 54.53
CA VAL A 466 19.60 53.32 53.39
C VAL A 466 20.45 52.69 52.29
N GLY A 467 19.93 52.71 51.05
CA GLY A 467 20.49 52.00 49.90
C GLY A 467 20.25 50.49 49.92
N GLY A 468 19.62 49.95 50.97
CA GLY A 468 19.19 48.55 51.04
C GLY A 468 17.86 48.34 50.33
N PHE A 469 17.63 47.11 49.89
CA PHE A 469 16.37 46.68 49.29
C PHE A 469 15.73 45.54 50.06
N SER A 470 14.44 45.31 49.83
CA SER A 470 13.68 44.20 50.36
C SER A 470 12.68 43.73 49.30
N ASN A 471 12.52 42.42 49.17
CA ASN A 471 11.57 41.84 48.22
C ASN A 471 10.25 41.61 48.93
N PHE A 472 9.19 42.21 48.40
CA PHE A 472 7.82 41.83 48.70
C PHE A 472 7.49 40.57 47.91
N SER A 473 6.95 39.56 48.59
CA SER A 473 6.33 38.41 47.93
C SER A 473 5.21 37.89 48.82
N VAL A 474 4.01 37.85 48.28
CA VAL A 474 2.81 37.34 48.96
C VAL A 474 2.14 36.33 48.06
N THR A 475 1.88 35.13 48.60
CA THR A 475 1.24 34.02 47.89
C THR A 475 -0.04 33.65 48.63
N ALA A 476 -1.13 33.43 47.90
CA ALA A 476 -2.39 32.96 48.45
C ALA A 476 -3.20 32.18 47.40
N ASP A 477 -4.01 31.24 47.88
CA ASP A 477 -5.03 30.59 47.05
C ASP A 477 -6.24 31.52 46.88
N VAL A 478 -6.70 31.65 45.64
CA VAL A 478 -7.78 32.55 45.21
C VAL A 478 -8.74 31.78 44.32
N SER A 479 -10.03 32.14 44.35
CA SER A 479 -10.98 31.50 43.42
C SER A 479 -10.90 32.16 42.04
N TYR A 480 -11.07 31.35 40.98
CA TYR A 480 -11.17 31.87 39.62
C TYR A 480 -12.29 32.91 39.49
N ALA A 481 -13.45 32.63 40.08
CA ALA A 481 -14.60 33.53 40.08
C ALA A 481 -14.30 34.90 40.70
N ASP A 482 -13.52 34.94 41.78
CA ASP A 482 -13.12 36.19 42.45
C ASP A 482 -12.10 37.00 41.62
N LEU A 483 -11.16 36.32 40.97
CA LEU A 483 -10.20 36.94 40.05
C LEU A 483 -10.90 37.56 38.84
N VAL A 484 -11.85 36.85 38.22
CA VAL A 484 -12.64 37.40 37.10
C VAL A 484 -13.56 38.53 37.55
N ALA A 485 -14.16 38.41 38.74
CA ALA A 485 -14.99 39.47 39.31
C ALA A 485 -14.18 40.71 39.75
N GLY A 486 -12.84 40.63 39.75
CA GLY A 486 -11.96 41.71 40.20
C GLY A 486 -12.12 42.03 41.69
N THR A 487 -12.45 41.02 42.51
CA THR A 487 -12.58 41.20 43.98
C THR A 487 -11.25 41.01 44.70
N ILE A 488 -10.26 40.43 44.03
CA ILE A 488 -8.90 40.27 44.55
C ILE A 488 -8.16 41.60 44.47
N ALA A 489 -7.59 42.04 45.60
CA ALA A 489 -6.86 43.29 45.68
C ALA A 489 -5.49 43.12 46.34
N LEU A 490 -4.52 43.88 45.83
CA LEU A 490 -3.20 44.04 46.44
C LEU A 490 -3.15 45.40 47.14
N LYS A 491 -2.67 45.45 48.38
CA LYS A 491 -2.30 46.69 49.08
C LYS A 491 -0.80 46.71 49.34
N MET A 492 -0.16 47.82 49.02
CA MET A 492 1.19 48.17 49.44
C MET A 492 1.14 49.29 50.48
N ASP A 493 1.83 49.09 51.61
CA ASP A 493 2.10 50.07 52.65
C ASP A 493 3.62 50.30 52.73
N LEU A 494 4.07 51.55 52.63
CA LEU A 494 5.47 51.94 52.84
C LEU A 494 5.59 53.08 53.85
N GLU A 495 6.40 52.87 54.88
CA GLU A 495 6.68 53.86 55.91
C GLU A 495 7.65 54.93 55.37
N THR A 496 7.16 56.15 55.17
CA THR A 496 7.99 57.27 54.67
C THR A 496 8.54 58.16 55.79
N ARG A 497 8.08 57.95 57.03
CA ARG A 497 8.66 58.61 58.21
C ARG A 497 8.37 57.89 59.52
N HIS A 498 9.43 57.53 60.21
CA HIS A 498 9.43 57.11 61.61
C HIS A 498 10.87 57.19 62.12
N MET A 499 11.12 57.99 63.17
CA MET A 499 12.47 58.33 63.63
C MET A 499 13.38 58.96 62.54
N GLY A 500 12.80 59.43 61.43
CA GLY A 500 13.52 60.01 60.29
C GLY A 500 12.75 59.84 58.97
N GLN A 501 12.98 60.78 58.03
CA GLN A 501 12.37 60.78 56.70
C GLN A 501 13.01 59.72 55.80
N LYS A 502 12.18 59.07 54.98
CA LYS A 502 12.56 58.03 54.02
C LYS A 502 11.83 58.26 52.70
N SER A 503 12.46 57.89 51.61
CA SER A 503 11.81 57.66 50.31
C SER A 503 12.11 56.25 49.85
N TRP A 504 11.21 55.70 49.05
CA TRP A 504 11.35 54.35 48.51
C TRP A 504 11.26 54.35 47.01
N THR A 505 12.09 53.55 46.36
CA THR A 505 11.95 53.19 44.95
C THR A 505 11.43 51.77 44.87
N VAL A 506 10.33 51.54 44.15
CA VAL A 506 9.71 50.22 43.97
C VAL A 506 9.81 49.81 42.50
N SER A 507 10.34 48.61 42.24
CA SER A 507 10.62 48.05 40.91
C SER A 507 10.28 46.55 40.85
N ASP A 508 10.50 45.92 39.69
CA ASP A 508 10.46 44.47 39.47
C ASP A 508 9.13 43.82 39.91
N PHE A 509 8.03 44.49 39.59
CA PHE A 509 6.70 43.97 39.91
C PHE A 509 6.39 42.75 39.03
N THR A 510 6.03 41.64 39.67
CA THR A 510 5.63 40.40 38.98
C THR A 510 4.36 39.84 39.60
N ILE A 511 3.49 39.31 38.76
CA ILE A 511 2.36 38.48 39.16
C ILE A 511 2.62 37.11 38.54
N THR A 512 2.56 36.05 39.35
CA THR A 512 2.50 34.67 38.84
C THR A 512 1.19 34.07 39.33
N LEU A 513 0.56 33.29 38.46
CA LEU A 513 -0.70 32.63 38.74
C LEU A 513 -0.53 31.18 38.31
N ASP A 514 -0.50 30.28 39.29
CA ASP A 514 -0.32 28.86 39.06
C ASP A 514 -1.69 28.17 39.07
N ALA A 515 -2.04 27.56 37.94
CA ALA A 515 -3.16 26.64 37.82
C ALA A 515 -2.60 25.23 37.72
N VAL A 516 -2.70 24.45 38.80
CA VAL A 516 -2.32 23.03 38.75
C VAL A 516 -3.55 22.24 38.35
N GLN A 517 -3.55 21.76 37.10
CA GLN A 517 -4.57 20.86 36.57
C GLN A 517 -3.87 19.74 35.80
N ALA A 518 -4.26 18.49 36.05
CA ALA A 518 -3.71 17.35 35.34
C ALA A 518 -4.08 17.44 33.85
N GLY A 519 -3.10 17.23 32.97
CA GLY A 519 -3.29 17.29 31.51
C GLY A 519 -3.32 18.70 30.92
N CYS A 520 -2.88 19.70 31.68
CA CYS A 520 -2.82 21.12 31.29
C CYS A 520 -1.40 21.69 31.20
N GLY A 521 -0.38 20.89 31.52
CA GLY A 521 1.01 21.30 31.48
C GLY A 521 1.59 21.26 30.06
N THR A 522 2.89 21.03 29.96
CA THR A 522 3.57 20.97 28.66
C THR A 522 3.13 19.73 27.90
N SER A 523 2.80 19.92 26.62
CA SER A 523 2.48 18.84 25.69
C SER A 523 3.75 18.14 25.22
N PHE A 524 3.70 16.82 25.11
CA PHE A 524 4.82 15.98 24.71
C PHE A 524 4.32 14.69 24.03
N LEU A 525 5.22 13.96 23.39
CA LEU A 525 4.95 12.68 22.74
C LEU A 525 5.47 11.55 23.62
N ARG A 526 4.62 10.55 23.89
CA ARG A 526 5.01 9.32 24.57
C ARG A 526 5.00 8.17 23.57
N THR A 527 6.17 7.62 23.27
CA THR A 527 6.31 6.39 22.49
C THR A 527 6.37 5.20 23.44
N ILE A 528 5.41 4.30 23.29
CA ILE A 528 5.30 3.06 24.06
C ILE A 528 5.72 1.92 23.15
N ARG A 529 6.78 1.18 23.51
CA ARG A 529 7.19 -0.03 22.80
C ARG A 529 6.71 -1.26 23.54
N ARG A 530 5.98 -2.12 22.83
CA ARG A 530 5.53 -3.43 23.32
C ARG A 530 6.16 -4.54 22.49
N ASP A 531 6.46 -5.65 23.16
CA ASP A 531 6.82 -6.89 22.51
C ASP A 531 5.56 -7.45 21.81
N CYS A 532 5.62 -7.66 20.49
CA CYS A 532 4.48 -8.09 19.69
C CYS A 532 3.99 -9.51 20.05
N VAL A 533 4.84 -10.35 20.64
CA VAL A 533 4.56 -11.76 20.91
C VAL A 533 3.86 -11.90 22.25
N THR A 534 4.32 -11.15 23.24
CA THR A 534 3.85 -11.22 24.63
C THR A 534 2.88 -10.09 24.98
N GLY A 535 2.93 -8.96 24.28
CA GLY A 535 2.23 -7.72 24.62
C GLY A 535 2.88 -6.93 25.75
N ASP A 536 3.98 -7.43 26.31
CA ASP A 536 4.65 -6.83 27.46
C ASP A 536 5.26 -5.47 27.10
N LEU A 537 5.19 -4.53 28.05
CA LEU A 537 5.82 -3.21 27.93
C LEU A 537 7.34 -3.37 27.99
N VAL A 538 8.04 -2.97 26.92
CA VAL A 538 9.50 -3.03 26.81
C VAL A 538 10.11 -1.72 27.30
N ASP A 539 9.67 -0.60 26.73
CA ASP A 539 10.10 0.74 27.14
C ASP A 539 9.01 1.79 26.94
N VAL A 540 9.23 2.94 27.57
CA VAL A 540 8.49 4.18 27.37
C VAL A 540 9.52 5.28 27.17
N LEU A 541 9.40 6.03 26.07
CA LEU A 541 10.18 7.22 25.80
C LEU A 541 9.25 8.42 25.70
N ASP A 542 9.60 9.48 26.42
CA ASP A 542 8.92 10.76 26.35
C ASP A 542 9.82 11.75 25.62
N THR A 543 9.31 12.41 24.58
CA THR A 543 10.01 13.48 23.84
C THR A 543 9.10 14.70 23.71
N ASP A 544 9.68 15.89 23.58
CA ASP A 544 8.91 17.03 23.10
C ASP A 544 8.56 16.86 21.61
N TYR A 545 7.83 17.82 21.04
CA TYR A 545 7.46 17.81 19.62
C TYR A 545 8.65 18.08 18.68
N GLU A 546 9.82 18.45 19.22
CA GLU A 546 11.07 18.60 18.49
C GLU A 546 11.94 17.33 18.58
N GLY A 547 11.43 16.26 19.21
CA GLY A 547 12.10 14.98 19.38
C GLY A 547 13.18 14.98 20.46
N GLN A 548 13.30 16.04 21.27
CA GLN A 548 14.25 16.05 22.39
C GLN A 548 13.69 15.26 23.58
N PRO A 549 14.52 14.52 24.34
CA PRO A 549 14.07 13.80 25.53
C PRO A 549 13.35 14.74 26.51
N TYR A 550 12.14 14.37 26.88
CA TYR A 550 11.28 15.12 27.79
C TYR A 550 11.07 14.33 29.09
N THR A 551 11.05 15.02 30.22
CA THR A 551 10.69 14.41 31.51
C THR A 551 9.40 15.05 31.99
N PRO A 552 8.27 14.33 31.95
CA PRO A 552 6.99 14.88 32.37
C PRO A 552 7.01 15.37 33.81
N VAL A 553 6.47 16.57 34.02
CA VAL A 553 6.34 17.21 35.33
C VAL A 553 4.92 16.99 35.86
N GLY A 554 4.80 16.25 36.96
CA GLY A 554 3.50 15.97 37.58
C GLY A 554 2.77 14.76 36.98
N GLU A 555 1.44 14.77 37.03
CA GLU A 555 0.63 13.71 36.43
C GLU A 555 0.59 13.86 34.90
N VAL A 556 0.59 12.73 34.20
CA VAL A 556 0.46 12.67 32.74
C VAL A 556 -0.94 12.22 32.40
N ALA A 557 -1.62 12.97 31.54
CA ALA A 557 -2.93 12.62 31.01
C ALA A 557 -2.97 12.84 29.50
N SER A 558 -3.99 12.32 28.83
CA SER A 558 -4.33 12.78 27.49
C SER A 558 -4.51 14.29 27.52
N CYS A 559 -3.94 15.01 26.55
CA CYS A 559 -4.18 16.43 26.43
C CYS A 559 -5.69 16.66 26.33
N THR A 560 -6.26 17.38 27.30
CA THR A 560 -7.70 17.65 27.29
C THR A 560 -8.00 18.54 26.10
N ALA A 561 -8.95 18.15 25.25
CA ALA A 561 -9.33 18.91 24.08
C ALA A 561 -9.65 20.35 24.47
N HIS A 562 -9.12 21.30 23.70
CA HIS A 562 -9.29 22.73 23.91
C HIS A 562 -10.77 23.10 23.71
N SER A 563 -11.59 23.00 24.76
CA SER A 563 -12.94 23.52 24.70
C SER A 563 -12.84 25.02 24.56
N THR A 564 -13.30 25.57 23.43
CA THR A 564 -13.35 27.01 23.20
C THR A 564 -14.22 27.65 24.29
N CYS A 565 -13.58 28.23 25.29
CA CYS A 565 -14.23 28.95 26.36
C CYS A 565 -15.01 30.13 25.76
N GLY A 566 -16.35 30.09 25.85
CA GLY A 566 -17.22 31.23 25.55
C GLY A 566 -18.33 31.02 24.52
N SER A 567 -18.37 29.92 23.77
CA SER A 567 -19.48 29.69 22.83
C SER A 567 -20.60 28.87 23.46
N SER A 568 -21.29 29.45 24.45
CA SER A 568 -22.56 28.92 24.94
C SER A 568 -23.68 29.20 23.91
N SER A 569 -23.71 28.43 22.83
CA SER A 569 -24.90 28.31 21.97
C SER A 569 -24.95 26.89 21.42
N GLY A 570 -25.94 26.11 21.88
CA GLY A 570 -25.98 24.67 21.74
C GLY A 570 -26.19 24.11 20.33
N GLY A 571 -25.80 22.85 20.19
CA GLY A 571 -26.29 21.93 19.16
C GLY A 571 -25.21 21.37 18.24
N GLY A 572 -24.66 20.20 18.60
CA GLY A 572 -24.21 19.17 17.67
C GLY A 572 -22.76 19.20 17.18
N GLY A 573 -21.95 18.22 17.63
CA GLY A 573 -20.74 17.76 16.94
C GLY A 573 -19.43 17.99 17.70
N ASN A 574 -19.01 17.02 18.51
CA ASN A 574 -17.65 16.93 19.05
C ASN A 574 -16.65 16.91 17.87
N THR A 575 -15.81 17.93 17.75
CA THR A 575 -14.80 18.08 16.69
C THR A 575 -13.43 18.49 17.22
N SER A 576 -13.11 18.24 18.49
CA SER A 576 -11.92 18.81 19.14
C SER A 576 -10.74 17.86 19.41
N ASP A 577 -10.71 16.65 18.83
CA ASP A 577 -9.56 15.72 18.89
C ASP A 577 -8.90 15.58 17.51
N CYS A 578 -8.24 16.63 17.03
CA CYS A 578 -7.75 16.65 15.64
C CYS A 578 -6.26 16.92 15.47
N GLU A 579 -5.47 16.95 16.54
CA GLU A 579 -4.03 16.76 16.40
C GLU A 579 -3.70 15.28 16.30
N GLN A 580 -3.58 14.80 15.06
CA GLN A 580 -3.23 13.43 14.75
C GLN A 580 -1.79 13.40 14.26
N CYS A 581 -0.93 12.73 15.00
CA CYS A 581 0.41 12.37 14.57
C CYS A 581 0.38 10.95 14.03
N SER A 582 0.65 10.77 12.74
CA SER A 582 0.72 9.45 12.11
C SER A 582 2.16 9.16 11.68
N PRO A 583 2.74 8.03 12.10
CA PRO A 583 4.02 7.57 11.58
C PRO A 583 3.83 6.92 10.20
N LEU A 584 4.65 7.31 9.24
CA LEU A 584 4.79 6.67 7.94
C LEU A 584 6.22 6.12 7.79
N VAL A 585 6.35 4.89 7.27
CA VAL A 585 7.65 4.39 6.81
C VAL A 585 7.90 4.95 5.42
N LEU A 586 9.00 5.68 5.26
CA LEU A 586 9.41 6.29 4.00
C LEU A 586 10.87 5.94 3.73
N CYS A 587 11.33 6.13 2.50
CA CYS A 587 12.70 5.86 2.11
C CYS A 587 13.41 7.13 1.69
N ASP A 588 14.65 7.27 2.12
CA ASP A 588 15.55 8.33 1.74
C ASP A 588 16.37 7.89 0.51
N ALA A 589 15.99 8.39 -0.65
CA ALA A 589 16.62 8.07 -1.93
C ALA A 589 17.76 9.05 -2.22
N VAL A 590 18.99 8.61 -1.97
CA VAL A 590 20.22 9.35 -2.33
C VAL A 590 20.70 8.87 -3.72
N PRO A 591 20.95 9.78 -4.69
CA PRO A 591 21.42 9.37 -6.01
C PRO A 591 22.67 8.51 -5.97
N GLY A 592 22.60 7.28 -6.50
CA GLY A 592 23.70 6.33 -6.56
C GLY A 592 23.90 5.46 -5.30
N ALA A 593 23.00 5.54 -4.33
CA ALA A 593 22.94 4.64 -3.18
C ALA A 593 21.58 3.92 -3.14
N ALA A 594 21.52 2.78 -2.44
CA ALA A 594 20.25 2.11 -2.17
C ALA A 594 19.38 3.02 -1.26
N PRO A 595 18.06 3.09 -1.47
CA PRO A 595 17.16 3.83 -0.59
C PRO A 595 17.25 3.32 0.85
N VAL A 596 17.33 4.23 1.82
CA VAL A 596 17.42 3.89 3.24
C VAL A 596 16.05 4.12 3.89
N PRO A 597 15.39 3.09 4.46
CA PRO A 597 14.09 3.26 5.10
C PRO A 597 14.23 3.98 6.45
N PHE A 598 13.29 4.85 6.76
CA PHE A 598 13.19 5.59 8.00
C PHE A 598 11.71 5.87 8.34
N LEU A 599 11.44 6.30 9.57
CA LEU A 599 10.09 6.60 10.05
C LEU A 599 9.87 8.11 10.13
N ARG A 600 8.91 8.63 9.37
CA ARG A 600 8.46 10.03 9.41
C ARG A 600 7.14 10.14 10.15
N THR A 601 7.13 10.84 11.28
CA THR A 601 5.90 11.17 12.00
C THR A 601 5.42 12.55 11.58
N ILE A 602 4.23 12.62 10.99
CA ILE A 602 3.60 13.87 10.57
C ILE A 602 2.49 14.19 11.56
N CYS A 603 2.60 15.33 12.23
CA CYS A 603 1.55 15.86 13.09
C CYS A 603 0.72 16.87 12.31
N LEU A 604 -0.57 16.59 12.17
CA LEU A 604 -1.55 17.49 11.55
C LEU A 604 -2.30 18.26 12.64
N ASN A 605 -2.66 19.51 12.39
CA ASN A 605 -3.59 20.27 13.23
C ASN A 605 -5.04 20.01 12.84
N CYS A 606 -5.91 20.72 13.53
CA CYS A 606 -7.36 20.61 13.39
C CYS A 606 -7.99 20.98 12.06
N ILE A 607 -7.22 21.56 11.14
CA ILE A 607 -7.68 21.83 9.76
C ILE A 607 -6.93 20.96 8.74
N GLY A 608 -6.22 19.92 9.19
CA GLY A 608 -5.39 19.05 8.36
C GLY A 608 -4.07 19.67 7.93
N GLY A 609 -3.68 20.82 8.52
CA GLY A 609 -2.40 21.47 8.23
C GLY A 609 -1.26 20.83 9.02
N VAL A 610 -0.14 20.53 8.37
CA VAL A 610 1.05 19.98 9.05
C VAL A 610 1.61 21.00 10.04
N VAL A 611 1.74 20.60 11.31
CA VAL A 611 2.33 21.41 12.40
C VAL A 611 3.67 20.88 12.87
N GLY A 612 3.99 19.63 12.58
CA GLY A 612 5.28 19.04 12.92
C GLY A 612 5.62 17.86 12.00
N VAL A 613 6.90 17.71 11.71
CA VAL A 613 7.47 16.55 11.03
C VAL A 613 8.70 16.11 11.81
N MET A 614 8.74 14.85 12.22
CA MET A 614 9.88 14.25 12.91
C MET A 614 10.35 13.01 12.16
N ASP A 615 11.62 12.98 11.79
CA ASP A 615 12.25 11.87 11.08
C ASP A 615 13.16 11.10 12.05
N THR A 616 12.93 9.80 12.14
CA THR A 616 13.68 8.86 12.99
C THR A 616 14.06 7.63 12.19
N GLU A 617 15.07 6.88 12.63
CA GLU A 617 15.34 5.55 12.12
C GLU A 617 14.11 4.66 12.32
N LEU A 618 14.11 3.45 11.75
CA LEU A 618 12.97 2.52 11.91
C LEU A 618 12.69 2.11 13.36
N ASP A 619 13.61 2.42 14.29
CA ASP A 619 13.39 2.26 15.73
C ASP A 619 12.41 3.29 16.33
N GLY A 620 12.06 4.34 15.57
CA GLY A 620 11.16 5.42 15.99
C GLY A 620 11.75 6.38 17.02
N VAL A 621 13.07 6.33 17.28
CA VAL A 621 13.72 7.07 18.37
C VAL A 621 15.01 7.75 17.93
N THR A 622 15.86 7.07 17.18
CA THR A 622 17.12 7.64 16.73
C THR A 622 16.83 8.66 15.65
N ALA A 623 17.16 9.94 15.85
CA ALA A 623 16.89 10.98 14.85
C ALA A 623 17.54 10.62 13.51
N TYR A 624 16.76 10.69 12.43
CA TYR A 624 17.22 10.39 11.08
C TYR A 624 17.37 11.68 10.28
N GLU A 625 18.58 11.97 9.84
CA GLU A 625 18.85 13.12 8.97
C GLU A 625 18.69 12.69 7.51
N VAL A 626 17.62 13.15 6.86
CA VAL A 626 17.35 12.89 5.45
C VAL A 626 18.47 13.49 4.58
N ALA A 627 19.20 12.63 3.88
CA ALA A 627 20.34 12.99 3.03
C ALA A 627 19.97 13.16 1.54
N GLY A 628 18.84 12.60 1.11
CA GLY A 628 18.35 12.55 -0.27
C GLY A 628 16.90 12.99 -0.42
N THR A 629 16.20 12.42 -1.40
CA THR A 629 14.78 12.70 -1.65
C THR A 629 13.93 11.68 -0.90
N VAL A 630 12.96 12.15 -0.12
CA VAL A 630 12.02 11.27 0.56
C VAL A 630 11.00 10.75 -0.43
N VAL A 631 10.93 9.43 -0.55
CA VAL A 631 10.01 8.70 -1.42
C VAL A 631 9.29 7.63 -0.62
N ASP A 632 8.19 7.11 -1.16
CA ASP A 632 7.61 5.88 -0.61
C ASP A 632 8.61 4.73 -0.80
N CYS A 633 8.85 3.92 0.23
CA CYS A 633 9.75 2.76 0.12
C CYS A 633 9.29 1.77 -0.94
N ALA A 634 7.98 1.67 -1.20
CA ALA A 634 7.44 0.86 -2.28
C ALA A 634 7.77 1.45 -3.67
N ALA A 635 7.88 2.78 -3.78
CA ALA A 635 8.29 3.47 -5.01
C ALA A 635 9.81 3.47 -5.22
N ALA A 636 10.59 3.25 -4.15
CA ALA A 636 12.04 3.27 -4.19
C ALA A 636 12.66 1.92 -4.65
N GLY A 637 11.89 0.84 -4.58
CA GLY A 637 12.33 -0.52 -4.92
C GLY A 637 12.23 -0.87 -6.41
N ASP A 638 11.25 -0.35 -7.12
CA ASP A 638 11.07 -0.49 -8.57
C ASP A 638 10.20 0.68 -9.01
N CYS A 639 10.63 1.48 -10.00
CA CYS A 639 9.75 2.49 -10.61
C CYS A 639 8.57 1.70 -11.22
N PRO A 640 7.33 1.79 -10.71
CA PRO A 640 6.25 1.05 -11.33
C PRO A 640 5.96 1.77 -12.64
N SER A 641 6.42 1.22 -13.75
CA SER A 641 5.89 1.57 -15.05
C SER A 641 4.39 1.31 -14.97
N SER A 642 3.58 2.36 -14.85
CA SER A 642 2.13 2.17 -14.88
C SER A 642 1.81 1.63 -16.27
N TYR A 643 1.22 0.44 -16.33
CA TYR A 643 0.76 -0.12 -17.58
C TYR A 643 -0.76 -0.15 -17.63
N SER A 644 -1.32 0.34 -18.74
CA SER A 644 -2.72 0.11 -19.09
C SER A 644 -2.74 -0.88 -20.25
N THR A 645 -3.69 -1.81 -20.24
CA THR A 645 -3.88 -2.79 -21.31
C THR A 645 -5.28 -2.65 -21.89
N GLU A 646 -5.36 -2.37 -23.18
CA GLU A 646 -6.61 -2.44 -23.95
C GLU A 646 -6.66 -3.76 -24.72
N CYS A 647 -7.78 -4.46 -24.70
CA CYS A 647 -7.97 -5.64 -25.55
C CYS A 647 -8.49 -5.20 -26.92
N TRP A 648 -7.81 -5.62 -27.97
CA TRP A 648 -8.16 -5.37 -29.37
C TRP A 648 -8.30 -6.69 -30.14
N GLU A 649 -9.15 -6.73 -31.14
CA GLU A 649 -9.24 -7.83 -32.10
C GLU A 649 -9.02 -7.31 -33.52
N VAL A 650 -8.25 -8.05 -34.31
CA VAL A 650 -8.23 -7.90 -35.76
C VAL A 650 -9.20 -8.90 -36.34
N VAL A 651 -10.22 -8.39 -37.04
CA VAL A 651 -11.17 -9.23 -37.74
C VAL A 651 -10.70 -9.40 -39.18
N THR A 652 -10.29 -10.61 -39.53
CA THR A 652 -10.07 -10.98 -40.93
C THR A 652 -11.26 -11.79 -41.44
N ALA A 653 -11.85 -11.35 -42.55
CA ALA A 653 -12.82 -12.15 -43.28
C ALA A 653 -12.21 -12.67 -44.57
N LYS A 654 -12.60 -13.90 -44.94
CA LYS A 654 -12.33 -14.46 -46.25
C LYS A 654 -13.65 -14.95 -46.82
N ALA A 655 -13.95 -14.56 -48.05
CA ALA A 655 -15.08 -15.06 -48.82
C ALA A 655 -14.57 -15.98 -49.93
N SER A 656 -15.27 -17.09 -50.16
CA SER A 656 -14.88 -18.06 -51.17
C SER A 656 -16.07 -18.65 -51.92
N TYR A 657 -15.83 -19.05 -53.17
CA TYR A 657 -16.75 -19.84 -53.98
C TYR A 657 -16.01 -21.03 -54.58
N ASP A 658 -16.60 -22.21 -54.47
CA ASP A 658 -16.10 -23.46 -55.06
C ASP A 658 -17.07 -23.89 -56.16
N ASN A 659 -16.61 -24.68 -57.13
CA ASN A 659 -17.42 -25.30 -58.16
C ASN A 659 -17.97 -26.70 -57.75
N THR A 660 -17.64 -27.16 -56.54
CA THR A 660 -17.99 -28.46 -55.97
C THR A 660 -19.22 -28.39 -55.07
N GLN A 661 -20.14 -29.35 -55.19
CA GLN A 661 -21.31 -29.43 -54.30
C GLN A 661 -20.92 -29.80 -52.86
N GLY A 662 -21.33 -28.99 -51.88
CA GLY A 662 -21.15 -29.28 -50.45
C GLY A 662 -19.73 -29.06 -49.91
N SER A 663 -18.90 -28.31 -50.63
CA SER A 663 -17.55 -27.96 -50.18
C SER A 663 -17.59 -26.92 -49.04
N PRO A 664 -16.64 -26.98 -48.08
CA PRO A 664 -16.50 -25.96 -47.05
C PRO A 664 -15.99 -24.61 -47.59
N CYS A 665 -15.54 -24.53 -48.85
CA CYS A 665 -15.06 -23.29 -49.50
C CYS A 665 -16.09 -22.63 -50.43
N GLY A 666 -17.37 -22.93 -50.21
CA GLY A 666 -18.50 -22.49 -51.03
C GLY A 666 -19.19 -23.68 -51.67
N SER A 667 -20.40 -23.49 -52.20
CA SER A 667 -21.17 -24.61 -52.75
C SER A 667 -21.82 -24.26 -54.07
N VAL A 668 -21.86 -25.22 -54.99
CA VAL A 668 -22.66 -25.12 -56.22
C VAL A 668 -23.78 -26.14 -56.21
N THR A 669 -24.90 -25.74 -56.79
CA THR A 669 -25.99 -26.65 -57.13
C THR A 669 -26.42 -26.46 -58.59
N PRO A 670 -26.36 -27.51 -59.44
CA PRO A 670 -25.71 -28.83 -59.27
C PRO A 670 -24.17 -28.77 -59.41
N ASN A 671 -23.46 -29.88 -59.18
CA ASN A 671 -21.99 -29.95 -59.36
C ASN A 671 -21.54 -29.55 -60.78
N MET A 672 -20.46 -28.79 -60.91
CA MET A 672 -19.90 -28.40 -62.22
C MET A 672 -18.96 -29.48 -62.77
N ASP A 673 -19.51 -30.53 -63.38
CA ASP A 673 -18.72 -31.65 -63.93
C ASP A 673 -17.92 -31.32 -65.21
N GLN A 674 -18.09 -30.13 -65.77
CA GLN A 674 -17.47 -29.74 -67.04
C GLN A 674 -17.01 -28.27 -67.03
N CYS A 675 -15.74 -28.03 -66.72
CA CYS A 675 -15.19 -26.67 -66.56
C CYS A 675 -14.80 -25.97 -67.87
N ALA A 676 -14.54 -26.71 -68.96
CA ALA A 676 -14.16 -26.10 -70.23
C ALA A 676 -15.39 -25.44 -70.90
N GLY A 677 -15.22 -24.21 -71.37
CA GLY A 677 -16.27 -23.47 -72.08
C GLY A 677 -16.20 -21.96 -71.90
N THR A 678 -17.15 -21.27 -72.54
CA THR A 678 -17.42 -19.86 -72.28
C THR A 678 -18.49 -19.77 -71.20
N TRP A 679 -18.18 -19.07 -70.13
CA TRP A 679 -19.02 -18.86 -68.96
C TRP A 679 -19.50 -17.42 -68.93
N ARG A 680 -20.69 -17.22 -68.38
CA ARG A 680 -21.36 -15.93 -68.21
C ARG A 680 -21.80 -15.79 -66.76
N LEU A 681 -21.38 -14.72 -66.12
CA LEU A 681 -21.78 -14.41 -64.74
C LEU A 681 -23.05 -13.56 -64.79
N ASN A 682 -24.20 -14.19 -64.56
CA ASN A 682 -25.52 -13.58 -64.76
C ASN A 682 -25.98 -12.71 -63.59
N SER A 683 -25.57 -13.04 -62.36
CA SER A 683 -25.94 -12.33 -61.14
C SER A 683 -24.89 -12.59 -60.05
N TRP A 684 -24.63 -11.59 -59.22
CA TRP A 684 -23.80 -11.69 -58.03
C TRP A 684 -24.25 -10.66 -57.00
N ILE A 685 -24.76 -11.14 -55.86
CA ILE A 685 -25.23 -10.28 -54.76
C ILE A 685 -24.10 -10.06 -53.75
N VAL A 686 -23.80 -8.81 -53.42
CA VAL A 686 -22.86 -8.41 -52.36
C VAL A 686 -23.53 -7.31 -51.53
N ASP A 687 -23.59 -7.49 -50.20
CA ASP A 687 -24.35 -6.62 -49.27
C ASP A 687 -25.82 -6.42 -49.65
N GLY A 688 -26.43 -7.46 -50.23
CA GLY A 688 -27.80 -7.39 -50.75
C GLY A 688 -27.95 -6.58 -52.04
N VAL A 689 -26.86 -6.07 -52.61
CA VAL A 689 -26.82 -5.32 -53.87
C VAL A 689 -26.36 -6.21 -55.03
N GLU A 690 -27.04 -6.10 -56.18
CA GLU A 690 -26.64 -6.79 -57.41
C GLU A 690 -25.47 -6.08 -58.08
N LEU A 691 -24.30 -6.74 -58.12
CA LEU A 691 -23.08 -6.20 -58.75
C LEU A 691 -23.05 -6.40 -60.26
N VAL A 692 -23.75 -7.41 -60.81
CA VAL A 692 -23.82 -7.61 -62.26
C VAL A 692 -24.86 -6.67 -62.85
N THR A 693 -24.46 -5.44 -63.10
CA THR A 693 -25.29 -4.44 -63.79
C THR A 693 -24.94 -4.37 -65.27
N GLY A 694 -25.96 -4.37 -66.14
CA GLY A 694 -25.77 -4.24 -67.59
C GLY A 694 -25.51 -5.57 -68.31
N THR A 695 -24.51 -5.60 -69.21
CA THR A 695 -24.21 -6.82 -69.99
C THR A 695 -23.41 -7.79 -69.10
N PRO A 696 -23.93 -9.00 -68.83
CA PRO A 696 -23.23 -9.98 -67.99
C PRO A 696 -21.82 -10.27 -68.49
N PRO A 697 -20.77 -10.16 -67.65
CA PRO A 697 -19.41 -10.44 -68.07
C PRO A 697 -19.26 -11.93 -68.41
N THR A 698 -18.40 -12.20 -69.39
CA THR A 698 -18.08 -13.55 -69.83
C THR A 698 -16.59 -13.84 -69.70
N PHE A 699 -16.27 -15.09 -69.42
CA PHE A 699 -14.89 -15.57 -69.39
C PHE A 699 -14.78 -16.95 -70.03
N VAL A 700 -13.58 -17.32 -70.47
CA VAL A 700 -13.32 -18.60 -71.12
C VAL A 700 -12.43 -19.44 -70.24
N ALA A 701 -12.87 -20.65 -69.94
CA ALA A 701 -12.12 -21.65 -69.21
C ALA A 701 -11.77 -22.81 -70.13
N THR A 702 -10.54 -23.32 -70.05
CA THR A 702 -10.05 -24.38 -70.95
C THR A 702 -10.05 -25.77 -70.30
N GLY A 703 -10.31 -25.90 -68.99
CA GLY A 703 -10.33 -27.18 -68.27
C GLY A 703 -10.56 -27.01 -66.76
N CYS A 704 -10.67 -28.14 -66.03
CA CYS A 704 -10.66 -28.19 -64.56
C CYS A 704 -9.25 -28.60 -64.08
N GLY A 705 -8.53 -27.77 -63.33
CA GLY A 705 -7.28 -28.12 -62.65
C GLY A 705 -5.98 -27.99 -63.48
N GLY A 706 -4.90 -27.53 -62.82
CA GLY A 706 -3.56 -27.28 -63.37
C GLY A 706 -2.75 -26.32 -62.49
N ALA A 707 -1.47 -26.03 -62.80
CA ALA A 707 -0.56 -25.22 -61.97
C ALA A 707 -1.02 -23.76 -61.71
N ALA A 708 -2.09 -23.33 -62.37
CA ALA A 708 -2.98 -22.24 -61.99
C ALA A 708 -4.33 -22.55 -62.64
N ASP A 709 -5.35 -22.91 -61.86
CA ASP A 709 -6.59 -23.48 -62.40
C ASP A 709 -7.29 -22.55 -63.41
N GLN A 710 -7.59 -23.08 -64.60
CA GLN A 710 -8.02 -22.32 -65.77
C GLN A 710 -9.44 -21.77 -65.63
N LEU A 711 -10.33 -22.48 -64.91
CA LEU A 711 -11.66 -21.98 -64.60
C LEU A 711 -11.60 -20.94 -63.48
N HIS A 712 -11.04 -21.32 -62.32
CA HIS A 712 -11.03 -20.47 -61.14
C HIS A 712 -10.17 -19.21 -61.34
N GLY A 713 -9.07 -19.27 -62.10
CA GLY A 713 -8.29 -18.08 -62.44
C GLY A 713 -9.06 -17.08 -63.32
N ALA A 714 -9.73 -17.57 -64.37
CA ALA A 714 -10.54 -16.72 -65.25
C ALA A 714 -11.78 -16.15 -64.53
N TRP A 715 -12.35 -16.94 -63.63
CA TRP A 715 -13.47 -16.54 -62.79
C TRP A 715 -13.05 -15.49 -61.75
N ALA A 716 -11.95 -15.72 -61.01
CA ALA A 716 -11.39 -14.75 -60.07
C ALA A 716 -11.07 -13.42 -60.75
N ALA A 717 -10.44 -13.44 -61.94
CA ALA A 717 -10.17 -12.24 -62.72
C ALA A 717 -11.45 -11.49 -63.12
N THR A 718 -12.56 -12.21 -63.35
CA THR A 718 -13.86 -11.57 -63.61
C THR A 718 -14.41 -10.92 -62.34
N LEU A 719 -14.33 -11.58 -61.18
CA LEU A 719 -14.78 -10.98 -59.92
C LEU A 719 -13.94 -9.77 -59.52
N ALA A 720 -12.62 -9.82 -59.70
CA ALA A 720 -11.72 -8.68 -59.46
C ALA A 720 -12.05 -7.45 -60.33
N THR A 721 -12.82 -7.59 -61.41
CA THR A 721 -13.30 -6.43 -62.19
C THR A 721 -14.60 -5.84 -61.65
N LEU A 722 -15.41 -6.66 -60.98
CA LEU A 722 -16.68 -6.26 -60.37
C LEU A 722 -16.49 -5.73 -58.94
N ASP A 723 -15.49 -6.27 -58.24
CA ASP A 723 -15.10 -5.94 -56.87
C ASP A 723 -13.56 -5.91 -56.79
N PRO A 724 -12.92 -4.80 -57.21
CA PRO A 724 -11.46 -4.69 -57.26
C PRO A 724 -10.81 -4.65 -55.88
N ASP A 725 -11.55 -4.29 -54.83
CA ASP A 725 -11.00 -4.05 -53.49
C ASP A 725 -10.78 -5.37 -52.72
N ALA A 726 -11.49 -6.44 -53.08
CA ALA A 726 -11.42 -7.73 -52.39
C ALA A 726 -10.26 -8.65 -52.82
N GLY A 727 -9.54 -8.31 -53.90
CA GLY A 727 -8.37 -9.07 -54.34
C GLY A 727 -8.63 -10.54 -54.70
N TRP A 728 -9.70 -10.81 -55.47
CA TRP A 728 -10.10 -12.17 -55.84
C TRP A 728 -9.01 -12.95 -56.58
N ALA A 729 -8.66 -14.13 -56.08
CA ALA A 729 -7.68 -15.04 -56.67
C ALA A 729 -8.16 -16.51 -56.61
N ALA A 730 -7.59 -17.36 -57.48
CA ALA A 730 -7.75 -18.80 -57.38
C ALA A 730 -6.89 -19.35 -56.22
N ALA A 731 -7.45 -20.26 -55.42
CA ALA A 731 -6.83 -20.81 -54.23
C ALA A 731 -6.93 -22.35 -54.16
N TYR A 732 -6.04 -22.95 -53.36
CA TYR A 732 -5.93 -24.39 -53.09
C TYR A 732 -5.55 -24.59 -51.62
N ASN A 733 -6.26 -25.43 -50.86
CA ASN A 733 -5.90 -25.73 -49.46
C ASN A 733 -5.96 -27.23 -49.10
N GLY A 734 -6.05 -28.11 -50.10
CA GLY A 734 -6.10 -29.56 -49.91
C GLY A 734 -7.45 -30.13 -49.45
N GLN A 735 -8.24 -29.36 -48.70
CA GLN A 735 -9.63 -29.71 -48.36
C GLN A 735 -10.60 -29.35 -49.50
N CYS A 736 -10.35 -28.20 -50.14
CA CYS A 736 -11.02 -27.74 -51.34
C CYS A 736 -10.00 -27.81 -52.47
N LEU A 737 -10.28 -28.65 -53.47
CA LEU A 737 -9.32 -28.93 -54.53
C LEU A 737 -9.02 -27.68 -55.35
N PHE A 738 -10.00 -26.88 -55.76
CA PHE A 738 -9.76 -25.57 -56.36
C PHE A 738 -10.98 -24.68 -56.16
N PHE A 739 -10.77 -23.45 -55.71
CA PHE A 739 -11.83 -22.48 -55.45
C PHE A 739 -11.33 -21.06 -55.72
N ILE A 740 -12.22 -20.07 -55.70
CA ILE A 740 -11.83 -18.66 -55.69
C ILE A 740 -12.02 -18.06 -54.30
N GLN A 741 -11.09 -17.20 -53.89
CA GLN A 741 -11.07 -16.59 -52.58
C GLN A 741 -10.71 -15.10 -52.69
N ALA A 742 -11.36 -14.26 -51.89
CA ALA A 742 -10.95 -12.88 -51.68
C ALA A 742 -9.68 -12.85 -50.79
N ALA A 743 -8.64 -12.15 -51.22
CA ALA A 743 -7.41 -11.98 -50.45
C ALA A 743 -7.63 -11.09 -49.21
N THR A 744 -8.48 -10.07 -49.35
CA THR A 744 -8.82 -9.08 -48.33
C THR A 744 -10.31 -8.78 -48.40
N ALA A 745 -11.15 -9.71 -47.94
CA ALA A 745 -12.56 -9.39 -47.80
C ALA A 745 -12.73 -8.47 -46.59
N ASN A 746 -13.34 -7.30 -46.81
CA ASN A 746 -13.81 -6.47 -45.70
C ASN A 746 -14.78 -7.33 -44.85
N PRO A 747 -14.57 -7.44 -43.53
CA PRO A 747 -15.39 -8.27 -42.66
C PRO A 747 -16.86 -7.85 -42.58
N ASP A 748 -17.18 -6.61 -42.93
CA ASP A 748 -18.56 -6.11 -42.98
C ASP A 748 -19.26 -6.41 -44.31
N VAL A 749 -18.53 -6.91 -45.32
CA VAL A 749 -19.09 -7.23 -46.64
C VAL A 749 -19.63 -8.66 -46.67
N VAL A 750 -20.92 -8.79 -46.90
CA VAL A 750 -21.64 -10.05 -47.05
C VAL A 750 -21.70 -10.45 -48.53
N TYR A 751 -20.78 -11.33 -48.93
CA TYR A 751 -20.80 -11.92 -50.26
C TYR A 751 -21.93 -12.95 -50.35
N GLY A 752 -22.92 -12.69 -51.19
CA GLY A 752 -24.12 -13.50 -51.33
C GLY A 752 -24.08 -14.50 -52.48
N GLN A 753 -25.27 -14.86 -52.96
CA GLN A 753 -25.44 -15.84 -54.03
C GLN A 753 -24.92 -15.34 -55.38
N MET A 754 -24.39 -16.26 -56.18
CA MET A 754 -23.90 -16.02 -57.53
C MET A 754 -24.57 -16.96 -58.53
N LEU A 755 -24.90 -16.47 -59.72
CA LEU A 755 -25.47 -17.28 -60.81
C LEU A 755 -24.52 -17.29 -62.01
N LEU A 756 -23.98 -18.47 -62.33
CA LEU A 756 -23.05 -18.69 -63.43
C LEU A 756 -23.69 -19.56 -64.51
N GLU A 757 -23.53 -19.22 -65.78
CA GLU A 757 -24.08 -19.99 -66.90
C GLU A 757 -23.01 -20.29 -67.93
N ARG A 758 -22.91 -21.55 -68.35
CA ARG A 758 -22.07 -21.92 -69.48
C ARG A 758 -22.81 -21.72 -70.79
N THR A 759 -22.28 -20.87 -71.65
CA THR A 759 -22.90 -20.47 -72.92
C THR A 759 -22.29 -21.15 -74.15
N ALA A 760 -21.07 -21.69 -74.05
CA ALA A 760 -20.41 -22.46 -75.11
C ALA A 760 -19.45 -23.51 -74.54
N GLY A 761 -19.11 -24.55 -75.31
CA GLY A 761 -18.17 -25.62 -74.90
C GLY A 761 -18.81 -26.87 -74.25
N GLY A 762 -20.14 -26.95 -74.24
CA GLY A 762 -20.91 -28.08 -73.71
C GLY A 762 -22.42 -27.82 -73.78
N THR A 763 -23.24 -28.62 -73.10
CA THR A 763 -24.68 -28.33 -72.92
C THR A 763 -24.82 -27.03 -72.12
N PRO A 764 -25.62 -26.04 -72.54
CA PRO A 764 -25.89 -24.86 -71.75
C PRO A 764 -26.48 -25.26 -70.39
N THR A 765 -25.90 -24.75 -69.31
CA THR A 765 -26.32 -25.11 -67.94
C THR A 765 -26.03 -23.93 -67.03
N ALA A 766 -27.00 -23.59 -66.20
CA ALA A 766 -26.89 -22.55 -65.18
C ALA A 766 -26.62 -23.19 -63.81
N TYR A 767 -25.82 -22.52 -63.01
CA TYR A 767 -25.31 -22.97 -61.73
C TYR A 767 -25.50 -21.86 -60.72
N THR A 768 -26.05 -22.22 -59.56
CA THR A 768 -26.22 -21.29 -58.45
C THR A 768 -25.17 -21.63 -57.39
N LEU A 769 -24.40 -20.62 -57.00
CA LEU A 769 -23.29 -20.74 -56.07
C LEU A 769 -23.57 -19.96 -54.79
N GLY A 770 -23.38 -20.61 -53.64
CA GLY A 770 -23.34 -19.98 -52.33
C GLY A 770 -21.90 -19.71 -51.92
N SER A 771 -21.67 -18.54 -51.32
CA SER A 771 -20.39 -18.19 -50.70
C SER A 771 -20.16 -19.04 -49.44
N ALA A 772 -18.90 -19.33 -49.15
CA ALA A 772 -18.45 -19.63 -47.80
C ALA A 772 -17.65 -18.43 -47.29
N GLN A 773 -18.16 -17.80 -46.23
CA GLN A 773 -17.48 -16.73 -45.53
C GLN A 773 -17.00 -17.25 -44.18
N THR A 774 -15.71 -17.12 -43.92
CA THR A 774 -15.12 -17.37 -42.61
C THR A 774 -14.65 -16.05 -42.03
N ARG A 775 -15.18 -15.71 -40.85
CA ARG A 775 -14.70 -14.60 -40.03
C ARG A 775 -13.77 -15.18 -38.98
N GLN A 776 -12.51 -14.75 -38.96
CA GLN A 776 -11.55 -15.07 -37.91
C GLN A 776 -11.21 -13.77 -37.18
N SER A 777 -11.46 -13.73 -35.87
CA SER A 777 -10.91 -12.70 -35.00
C SER A 777 -9.62 -13.23 -34.37
N THR A 778 -8.58 -12.41 -34.37
CA THR A 778 -7.37 -12.64 -33.58
C THR A 778 -7.28 -11.53 -32.54
N THR A 779 -7.17 -11.92 -31.27
CA THR A 779 -7.11 -10.99 -30.14
C THR A 779 -5.68 -10.59 -29.85
N TYR A 780 -5.49 -9.32 -29.54
CA TYR A 780 -4.24 -8.68 -29.15
C TYR A 780 -4.47 -7.84 -27.90
N THR A 781 -3.43 -7.68 -27.09
CA THR A 781 -3.42 -6.76 -25.95
C THR A 781 -2.51 -5.58 -26.27
N LYS A 782 -3.09 -4.38 -26.35
CA LYS A 782 -2.32 -3.15 -26.51
C LYS A 782 -1.89 -2.64 -25.14
N ARG A 783 -0.61 -2.76 -24.82
CA ARG A 783 -0.01 -2.33 -23.56
C ARG A 783 0.63 -0.96 -23.72
N PHE A 784 0.18 0.00 -22.93
CA PHE A 784 0.83 1.30 -22.76
C PHE A 784 1.76 1.22 -21.57
N THR A 785 3.00 1.64 -21.69
CA THR A 785 3.98 1.69 -20.60
C THR A 785 4.42 3.13 -20.45
N GLN A 786 4.25 3.74 -19.27
CA GLN A 786 4.76 5.08 -19.00
C GLN A 786 6.06 4.99 -18.19
N GLU A 787 7.12 5.59 -18.72
CA GLU A 787 8.43 5.69 -18.08
C GLU A 787 8.48 6.86 -17.09
N CYS A 788 9.47 6.86 -16.19
CA CYS A 788 9.59 7.87 -15.13
C CYS A 788 9.82 9.31 -15.65
N ASP A 789 10.11 9.50 -16.94
CA ASP A 789 10.22 10.82 -17.60
C ASP A 789 8.90 11.29 -18.24
N GLY A 790 7.81 10.52 -18.05
CA GLY A 790 6.50 10.76 -18.64
C GLY A 790 6.35 10.28 -20.08
N SER A 791 7.40 9.73 -20.70
CA SER A 791 7.30 9.13 -22.03
C SER A 791 6.44 7.87 -21.99
N THR A 792 5.65 7.65 -23.05
CA THR A 792 4.77 6.49 -23.16
C THR A 792 5.21 5.65 -24.35
N THR A 793 5.46 4.36 -24.13
CA THR A 793 5.69 3.37 -25.18
C THR A 793 4.44 2.51 -25.34
N VAL A 794 4.13 2.13 -26.59
CA VAL A 794 3.01 1.24 -26.92
C VAL A 794 3.62 -0.04 -27.46
N THR A 795 3.25 -1.15 -26.84
CA THR A 795 3.64 -2.51 -27.24
C THR A 795 2.37 -3.32 -27.47
N TRP A 796 2.33 -4.11 -28.54
CA TRP A 796 1.21 -5.01 -28.82
C TRP A 796 1.61 -6.41 -28.42
N LEU A 797 0.75 -7.10 -27.69
CA LEU A 797 0.93 -8.49 -27.31
C LEU A 797 -0.09 -9.36 -28.06
N ASP A 798 0.29 -10.53 -28.51
CA ASP A 798 -0.67 -11.49 -29.06
C ASP A 798 -1.47 -12.21 -27.96
N ALA A 799 -2.24 -13.23 -28.34
CA ALA A 799 -3.07 -14.00 -27.41
C ALA A 799 -2.25 -14.84 -26.40
N ASP A 800 -0.98 -15.10 -26.69
CA ASP A 800 -0.05 -15.84 -25.84
C ASP A 800 0.80 -14.89 -24.95
N GLY A 801 0.65 -13.57 -25.16
CA GLY A 801 1.34 -12.52 -24.41
C GLY A 801 2.71 -12.13 -24.98
N GLU A 802 3.06 -12.60 -26.18
CA GLU A 802 4.32 -12.25 -26.86
C GLU A 802 4.21 -10.89 -27.55
N GLU A 803 5.28 -10.09 -27.50
CA GLU A 803 5.31 -8.79 -28.18
C GLU A 803 5.39 -8.95 -29.70
N VAL A 804 4.47 -8.29 -30.40
CA VAL A 804 4.34 -8.30 -31.86
C VAL A 804 4.34 -6.88 -32.40
N ASP A 805 4.65 -6.74 -33.69
CA ASP A 805 4.40 -5.48 -34.41
C ASP A 805 2.91 -5.11 -34.36
N GLU A 806 2.59 -3.82 -34.51
CA GLU A 806 1.20 -3.35 -34.55
C GLU A 806 0.40 -4.17 -35.59
N PRO A 807 -0.72 -4.82 -35.20
CA PRO A 807 -1.42 -5.73 -36.10
C PRO A 807 -1.94 -5.01 -37.35
N GLU A 808 -1.63 -5.55 -38.53
CA GLU A 808 -2.20 -5.05 -39.78
C GLU A 808 -3.66 -5.51 -39.94
N GLY A 809 -4.60 -4.57 -40.04
CA GLY A 809 -6.01 -4.87 -40.31
C GLY A 809 -6.98 -3.88 -39.66
N GLU A 810 -8.28 -4.18 -39.72
CA GLU A 810 -9.27 -3.41 -38.98
C GLU A 810 -9.25 -3.82 -37.50
N LEU A 811 -8.70 -2.94 -36.67
CA LEU A 811 -8.64 -3.08 -35.23
C LEU A 811 -10.00 -2.70 -34.60
N ARG A 812 -10.60 -3.62 -33.84
CA ARG A 812 -11.81 -3.39 -33.03
C ARG A 812 -11.51 -3.67 -31.56
N SER A 813 -12.16 -2.99 -30.61
CA SER A 813 -12.02 -3.34 -29.20
C SER A 813 -12.65 -4.71 -28.93
N CYS A 814 -11.99 -5.57 -28.15
CA CYS A 814 -12.59 -6.84 -27.74
C CYS A 814 -13.90 -6.60 -27.00
N GLY A 815 -14.93 -7.39 -27.33
CA GLY A 815 -16.22 -7.30 -26.65
C GLY A 815 -17.09 -6.10 -27.05
N GLY A 816 -16.67 -5.28 -28.01
CA GLY A 816 -17.57 -4.34 -28.67
C GLY A 816 -18.62 -5.13 -29.45
N THR A 817 -19.87 -5.17 -28.98
CA THR A 817 -20.98 -5.67 -29.80
C THR A 817 -21.06 -4.83 -31.07
N ASP A 818 -21.34 -5.49 -32.20
CA ASP A 818 -21.53 -4.87 -33.50
C ASP A 818 -22.41 -3.61 -33.34
N PRO A 819 -21.92 -2.40 -33.67
CA PRO A 819 -22.68 -1.15 -33.51
C PRO A 819 -23.96 -1.10 -34.36
N THR A 820 -24.20 -2.13 -35.19
CA THR A 820 -25.43 -2.31 -35.96
C THR A 820 -26.48 -3.22 -35.31
N ASP A 821 -26.26 -3.82 -34.13
CA ASP A 821 -27.29 -4.56 -33.38
C ASP A 821 -28.17 -3.60 -32.56
N PRO A 822 -29.43 -3.34 -32.96
CA PRO A 822 -30.30 -2.37 -32.29
C PRO A 822 -30.97 -2.91 -31.02
N THR A 823 -30.60 -4.10 -30.53
CA THR A 823 -31.30 -4.78 -29.43
C THR A 823 -30.58 -4.79 -28.07
N ASP A 824 -29.34 -4.31 -27.99
CA ASP A 824 -28.59 -4.23 -26.72
C ASP A 824 -28.33 -2.78 -26.29
N PRO A 825 -29.16 -2.20 -25.40
CA PRO A 825 -28.94 -0.84 -24.91
C PRO A 825 -27.84 -0.72 -23.83
N ASP A 826 -27.22 -1.82 -23.37
CA ASP A 826 -26.24 -1.81 -22.26
C ASP A 826 -24.84 -2.36 -22.65
N GLY A 827 -24.63 -2.75 -23.91
CA GLY A 827 -23.41 -3.42 -24.40
C GLY A 827 -22.17 -2.55 -24.69
N GLN A 828 -22.02 -1.37 -24.07
CA GLN A 828 -20.80 -0.58 -24.28
C GLN A 828 -19.60 -1.21 -23.54
N ALA A 829 -18.50 -1.39 -24.28
CA ALA A 829 -17.26 -1.93 -23.74
C ALA A 829 -16.73 -1.03 -22.62
N VAL A 830 -16.31 -1.65 -21.51
CA VAL A 830 -15.65 -0.92 -20.42
C VAL A 830 -14.25 -0.55 -20.88
N ASP A 831 -13.97 0.75 -20.92
CA ASP A 831 -12.66 1.29 -21.26
C ASP A 831 -12.02 1.92 -20.01
N THR A 832 -10.71 1.76 -19.85
CA THR A 832 -9.96 2.23 -18.68
C THR A 832 -8.75 3.05 -19.11
N GLY A 833 -8.55 4.22 -18.49
CA GLY A 833 -7.44 5.11 -18.82
C GLY A 833 -6.68 5.58 -17.59
N VAL A 834 -5.40 5.91 -17.79
CA VAL A 834 -4.54 6.51 -16.77
C VAL A 834 -3.86 7.75 -17.36
N ARG A 835 -3.69 8.80 -16.56
CA ARG A 835 -3.01 10.05 -16.93
C ARG A 835 -2.21 10.60 -15.76
N ALA A 836 -0.91 10.79 -15.96
CA ALA A 836 -0.08 11.63 -15.11
C ALA A 836 -0.20 13.11 -15.51
N VAL A 837 -0.31 13.99 -14.53
CA VAL A 837 -0.58 15.42 -14.73
C VAL A 837 0.32 16.25 -13.83
N THR A 838 0.92 17.29 -14.41
CA THR A 838 1.70 18.30 -13.68
C THR A 838 1.12 19.70 -13.90
N GLY A 839 1.08 20.50 -12.85
CA GLY A 839 0.71 21.91 -12.87
C GLY A 839 -0.80 22.19 -12.80
N THR A 840 -1.19 23.41 -13.15
CA THR A 840 -2.53 23.97 -12.84
C THR A 840 -3.58 23.75 -13.93
N ALA A 841 -3.26 23.01 -14.99
CA ALA A 841 -4.18 22.82 -16.11
C ALA A 841 -5.31 21.86 -15.71
N ALA A 842 -6.55 22.34 -15.74
CA ALA A 842 -7.72 21.54 -15.41
C ALA A 842 -7.88 20.35 -16.39
N GLN A 843 -8.08 19.17 -15.83
CA GLN A 843 -8.42 17.94 -16.53
C GLN A 843 -9.91 17.71 -16.42
N ASP A 844 -10.63 17.88 -17.53
CA ASP A 844 -12.07 17.65 -17.62
C ASP A 844 -12.32 16.31 -18.32
N LEU A 845 -12.34 15.24 -17.52
CA LEU A 845 -12.46 13.88 -18.04
C LEU A 845 -13.82 13.63 -18.69
N VAL A 846 -14.87 14.37 -18.31
CA VAL A 846 -16.21 14.18 -18.89
C VAL A 846 -16.38 14.91 -20.22
N ALA A 847 -15.77 16.08 -20.36
CA ALA A 847 -15.72 16.75 -21.66
C ALA A 847 -14.90 15.94 -22.68
N GLU A 848 -13.86 15.25 -22.22
CA GLU A 848 -12.98 14.44 -23.06
C GLU A 848 -13.55 13.04 -23.33
N PHE A 849 -14.15 12.41 -22.32
CA PHE A 849 -14.65 11.05 -22.38
C PHE A 849 -16.12 10.98 -21.96
N THR A 850 -17.01 10.61 -22.89
CA THR A 850 -18.40 10.32 -22.56
C THR A 850 -18.50 9.04 -21.73
N GLY A 851 -19.39 9.01 -20.73
CA GLY A 851 -19.74 7.78 -20.01
C GLY A 851 -18.78 7.35 -18.90
N VAL A 852 -17.95 8.26 -18.37
CA VAL A 852 -17.07 7.99 -17.21
C VAL A 852 -17.87 7.39 -16.05
N GLN A 853 -17.49 6.19 -15.63
CA GLN A 853 -18.11 5.43 -14.54
C GLN A 853 -17.36 5.58 -13.22
N SER A 854 -16.04 5.69 -13.25
CA SER A 854 -15.23 5.96 -12.05
C SER A 854 -13.99 6.76 -12.37
N VAL A 855 -13.51 7.53 -11.40
CA VAL A 855 -12.22 8.21 -11.42
C VAL A 855 -11.55 8.04 -10.06
N SER A 856 -10.28 7.67 -10.06
CA SER A 856 -9.39 7.68 -8.91
C SER A 856 -8.31 8.72 -9.12
N LEU A 857 -8.07 9.55 -8.11
CA LEU A 857 -7.00 10.54 -8.02
C LEU A 857 -5.96 10.06 -7.02
N THR A 858 -4.68 10.22 -7.36
CA THR A 858 -3.56 10.10 -6.41
C THR A 858 -2.69 11.34 -6.54
N VAL A 859 -2.57 12.13 -5.46
CA VAL A 859 -1.75 13.35 -5.48
C VAL A 859 -0.33 13.02 -5.01
N LEU A 860 0.63 13.17 -5.91
CA LEU A 860 2.04 12.86 -5.67
C LEU A 860 2.79 14.05 -5.05
N ALA A 861 2.50 15.27 -5.53
CA ALA A 861 3.07 16.51 -5.00
C ALA A 861 2.07 17.67 -5.07
N GLY A 862 2.27 18.70 -4.23
CA GLY A 862 1.41 19.89 -4.17
C GLY A 862 0.00 19.61 -3.66
N ALA A 863 -1.00 20.28 -4.24
CA ALA A 863 -2.41 20.02 -3.99
C ALA A 863 -3.20 20.05 -5.30
N VAL A 864 -4.32 19.34 -5.36
CA VAL A 864 -5.21 19.27 -6.53
C VAL A 864 -6.60 19.76 -6.14
N ALA A 865 -7.06 20.81 -6.79
CA ALA A 865 -8.44 21.28 -6.73
C ALA A 865 -9.34 20.32 -7.54
N VAL A 866 -10.19 19.58 -6.84
CA VAL A 866 -11.17 18.66 -7.40
C VAL A 866 -12.55 19.29 -7.37
N THR A 867 -13.18 19.42 -8.53
CA THR A 867 -14.56 19.91 -8.66
C THR A 867 -15.45 18.76 -9.09
N MET A 868 -16.56 18.56 -8.41
CA MET A 868 -17.60 17.59 -8.77
C MET A 868 -18.90 18.32 -9.10
N THR A 869 -20.02 17.61 -9.25
CA THR A 869 -21.31 18.24 -9.59
C THR A 869 -21.88 19.22 -8.58
N ASP A 870 -21.37 19.23 -7.35
CA ASP A 870 -21.68 20.26 -6.34
C ASP A 870 -21.00 21.61 -6.65
N GLY A 871 -20.04 21.63 -7.58
CA GLY A 871 -19.43 22.83 -8.16
C GLY A 871 -18.42 23.54 -7.25
N ALA A 872 -18.23 23.07 -6.02
CA ALA A 872 -17.20 23.59 -5.14
C ALA A 872 -15.90 22.81 -5.37
N ALA A 873 -14.81 23.53 -5.64
CA ALA A 873 -13.49 22.93 -5.70
C ALA A 873 -13.03 22.58 -4.28
N VAL A 874 -12.65 21.32 -4.07
CA VAL A 874 -12.05 20.82 -2.83
C VAL A 874 -10.57 20.56 -3.10
N GLU A 875 -9.67 21.15 -2.30
CA GLU A 875 -8.24 20.90 -2.44
C GLU A 875 -7.84 19.59 -1.74
N ILE A 876 -7.19 18.71 -2.51
CA ILE A 876 -6.67 17.43 -2.05
C ILE A 876 -5.14 17.52 -1.96
N PRO A 877 -4.52 17.37 -0.78
CA PRO A 877 -3.08 17.53 -0.61
C PRO A 877 -2.30 16.29 -1.09
N ALA A 878 -0.98 16.46 -1.28
CA ALA A 878 -0.05 15.37 -1.59
C ALA A 878 -0.12 14.22 -0.57
N GLY A 879 0.09 13.00 -1.06
CA GLY A 879 -0.01 11.76 -0.28
C GLY A 879 -1.44 11.22 -0.12
N VAL A 880 -2.45 11.90 -0.66
CA VAL A 880 -3.85 11.47 -0.58
C VAL A 880 -4.30 10.80 -1.89
N ALA A 881 -5.02 9.69 -1.75
CA ALA A 881 -5.73 9.04 -2.84
C ALA A 881 -7.26 9.05 -2.58
N MET A 882 -8.04 9.32 -3.62
CA MET A 882 -9.50 9.35 -3.57
C MET A 882 -10.12 8.72 -4.81
N THR A 883 -11.27 8.06 -4.65
CA THR A 883 -12.01 7.46 -5.76
C THR A 883 -13.47 7.91 -5.72
N TRP A 884 -13.98 8.29 -6.89
CA TRP A 884 -15.38 8.59 -7.14
C TRP A 884 -15.92 7.63 -8.20
N SER A 885 -17.13 7.12 -8.00
CA SER A 885 -17.78 6.20 -8.94
C SER A 885 -19.28 6.44 -8.99
N VAL A 886 -19.87 6.25 -10.16
CA VAL A 886 -21.32 6.18 -10.33
C VAL A 886 -21.80 4.73 -10.29
N SER A 887 -22.95 4.51 -9.66
CA SER A 887 -23.53 3.17 -9.55
C SER A 887 -24.40 2.77 -10.75
N LYS A 888 -24.80 3.75 -11.57
CA LYS A 888 -25.66 3.57 -12.75
C LYS A 888 -25.26 4.55 -13.85
N PRO A 889 -25.42 4.21 -15.14
CA PRO A 889 -25.11 5.11 -16.26
C PRO A 889 -25.89 6.43 -16.25
N THR A 890 -27.03 6.48 -15.56
CA THR A 890 -27.87 7.69 -15.44
C THR A 890 -27.46 8.61 -14.30
N ASP A 891 -26.51 8.22 -13.47
CA ASP A 891 -26.04 9.03 -12.36
C ASP A 891 -25.13 10.14 -12.89
N THR A 892 -25.41 11.37 -12.47
CA THR A 892 -24.71 12.56 -12.94
C THR A 892 -23.59 12.98 -12.00
N ALA A 893 -23.31 12.27 -10.90
CA ALA A 893 -22.32 12.72 -9.90
C ALA A 893 -20.94 13.05 -10.47
N LEU A 894 -20.53 12.38 -11.56
CA LEU A 894 -19.26 12.64 -12.24
C LEU A 894 -19.37 13.64 -13.39
N SER A 895 -20.57 14.11 -13.77
CA SER A 895 -20.77 14.88 -15.00
C SER A 895 -20.09 16.26 -15.04
N ALA A 896 -19.52 16.71 -13.92
CA ALA A 896 -18.73 17.92 -13.81
C ALA A 896 -17.35 17.67 -13.16
N ALA A 897 -16.88 16.42 -13.17
CA ALA A 897 -15.60 16.04 -12.57
C ALA A 897 -14.44 16.75 -13.27
N SER A 898 -13.76 17.63 -12.54
CA SER A 898 -12.59 18.37 -13.01
C SER A 898 -11.46 18.34 -11.97
N PHE A 899 -10.23 18.15 -12.43
CA PHE A 899 -9.05 18.01 -11.57
C PHE A 899 -7.98 18.99 -12.04
N ALA A 900 -7.59 19.95 -11.21
CA ALA A 900 -6.56 20.94 -11.53
C ALA A 900 -5.56 21.06 -10.39
N GLY A 901 -4.26 21.08 -10.68
CA GLY A 901 -3.29 21.47 -9.65
C GLY A 901 -3.63 22.85 -9.06
N ALA A 902 -3.60 22.97 -7.74
CA ALA A 902 -3.79 24.24 -7.03
C ALA A 902 -2.66 25.23 -7.36
N ASP A 903 -1.46 24.72 -7.65
CA ASP A 903 -0.33 25.49 -8.14
C ASP A 903 0.52 24.69 -9.16
N ALA A 904 1.59 25.31 -9.66
CA ALA A 904 2.45 24.74 -10.69
C ALA A 904 3.32 23.56 -10.19
N SER A 905 3.41 23.34 -8.87
CA SER A 905 4.15 22.23 -8.27
C SER A 905 3.29 20.97 -8.08
N ALA A 906 1.98 21.06 -8.36
CA ALA A 906 1.09 19.92 -8.25
C ALA A 906 1.47 18.82 -9.27
N GLU A 907 1.56 17.59 -8.79
CA GLU A 907 1.79 16.39 -9.59
C GLU A 907 0.82 15.31 -9.12
N TYR A 908 0.08 14.69 -10.04
CA TYR A 908 -0.97 13.74 -9.70
C TYR A 908 -1.27 12.74 -10.82
N LEU A 909 -1.81 11.59 -10.42
CA LEU A 909 -2.31 10.54 -11.31
C LEU A 909 -3.83 10.52 -11.29
N LEU A 910 -4.43 10.38 -12.47
CA LEU A 910 -5.85 10.06 -12.65
C LEU A 910 -5.97 8.69 -13.29
N ASN A 911 -6.78 7.81 -12.70
CA ASN A 911 -7.19 6.54 -13.30
C ASN A 911 -8.72 6.55 -13.44
N TRP A 912 -9.26 6.26 -14.61
CA TRP A 912 -10.71 6.27 -14.81
C TRP A 912 -11.20 5.04 -15.57
N THR A 913 -12.48 4.72 -15.36
CA THR A 913 -13.21 3.76 -16.18
C THR A 913 -14.38 4.47 -16.87
N ARG A 914 -14.76 4.04 -18.06
CA ARG A 914 -15.94 4.54 -18.79
C ARG A 914 -16.67 3.42 -19.50
N ARG A 915 -17.94 3.68 -19.81
CA ARG A 915 -18.81 2.84 -20.64
C ARG A 915 -19.37 3.68 -21.77
#